data_AF-A0A1W9M7L4-F1
#
_entry.id   AF-A0A1W9M7L4-F1
#
_cell.length_a   1.000
_cell.length_b   1.000
_cell.length_c   1.000
_cell.angle_alpha   90.00
_cell.angle_beta   90.00
_cell.angle_gamma   90.00
#
_symmetry.space_group_name_H-M   'P 1'
#
loop_
_entity.id
_entity.type
_entity.pdbx_description
1 polymer ?
#
loop_
_entity_poly.entity_id
_entity_poly.type
_entity_poly.pdbx_seq_one_letter_code
_entity_poly.pdbx_strand_id
1 'polypeptide(L)'
;MKRIRKNFGKIRKIVEIPDLIGMQRESYRRFLQLNVVADHREETGLQAVFRSVFPIKDFTGNASLEFVSYKFGEIKHGVPECIHRGMTYEVPVRITVRLVVYDTDKEKGLSNIRDIKEQEIYFGTIPLMTDKGTFIINGTERVVVSQLHRSSGVFFNHDRGKTHSSGKVIYSSRIIPVRGSWIDMEVDPKDAVYIKIDKRRKFSVTLLFKAFGYSTEDILSYFYKIQTLFFEKKPADEFPRREPKISTAPGSDSPHPDSTPDFPEDVKLPESSFARVERLSFFEEFSEEFQKGRRASRDIADPQSGEITVKKSRIFTQRAVRQLKASGMKRIPVGPEDVIGRTFAFTITDPETGTVIARANERVTEESMLRVAEAAEKKKIPYEFKVIFTEEMAGADAIHKTLILDRLDSKEDALLEIYRRLRPGNPATPEVAQEALDQMFFKAAYYDLSIVGRMKLNHRLSLSTPEHVRTLRKEDILQTAKILIELRDSQGIVDDIDHLGNRRVRAVGELLENQYRIGLVRMERAIRERMSLQEVDALMPNDLVNPKPVSAVIKEFFGTSQLSQFMDQTNPLSETTHKRRLSALGPGGLTRERAGFEVRDVHPSHYGRICPIETPEGPNIGLIVSLSTYARVNDYGFIETPYRVVADTYMTDQVRFLSAFEEKDLPIAQANAPLEESESVKRVSNSFSPLTSARTSHPRLRFKNELVTSRVIGEFMMVPREQIRLMDISPNQLVSVSASLIPFLENDDANRALMGSNMQRQAVPLMQSEAPLVGTGIEGVVAKDSG
;
A
#
# COMPACT_ATOMS: atom_id res chain seq x y z
N MET A 1 5.30 30.43 -49.11
CA MET A 1 4.29 29.37 -49.34
C MET A 1 4.23 28.48 -48.11
N LYS A 2 3.04 28.22 -47.53
CA LYS A 2 2.88 27.17 -46.51
C LYS A 2 3.01 25.82 -47.21
N ARG A 3 4.01 25.01 -46.84
CA ARG A 3 4.22 23.66 -47.40
C ARG A 3 3.17 22.71 -46.80
N ILE A 4 2.23 22.26 -47.62
CA ILE A 4 1.21 21.29 -47.20
C ILE A 4 1.79 19.87 -47.38
N ARG A 5 1.79 19.07 -46.31
CA ARG A 5 2.17 17.65 -46.36
C ARG A 5 0.94 16.79 -46.62
N LYS A 6 1.02 15.89 -47.60
CA LYS A 6 -0.03 14.89 -47.87
C LYS A 6 -0.04 13.84 -46.76
N ASN A 7 -1.19 13.61 -46.14
CA ASN A 7 -1.38 12.60 -45.11
C ASN A 7 -2.02 11.34 -45.71
N PHE A 8 -1.46 10.16 -45.39
CA PHE A 8 -1.95 8.86 -45.85
C PHE A 8 -2.73 8.08 -44.78
N GLY A 9 -2.85 8.62 -43.57
CA GLY A 9 -3.59 8.02 -42.46
C GLY A 9 -5.09 7.92 -42.77
N LYS A 10 -5.64 6.71 -42.59
CA LYS A 10 -7.08 6.42 -42.79
C LYS A 10 -7.92 6.68 -41.53
N ILE A 11 -7.29 6.63 -40.35
CA ILE A 11 -7.97 6.82 -39.06
C ILE A 11 -8.13 8.32 -38.82
N ARG A 12 -9.37 8.75 -38.54
CA ARG A 12 -9.66 10.14 -38.21
C ARG A 12 -9.03 10.52 -36.87
N LYS A 13 -8.36 11.66 -36.83
CA LYS A 13 -7.83 12.24 -35.59
C LYS A 13 -8.99 12.81 -34.76
N ILE A 14 -9.18 12.27 -33.56
CA ILE A 14 -10.28 12.65 -32.64
C ILE A 14 -9.80 13.70 -31.63
N VAL A 15 -8.56 13.56 -31.15
CA VAL A 15 -7.97 14.40 -30.11
C VAL A 15 -6.64 14.94 -30.61
N GLU A 16 -6.36 16.20 -30.29
CA GLU A 16 -5.05 16.82 -30.52
C GLU A 16 -4.01 16.33 -29.51
N ILE A 17 -2.75 16.28 -29.94
CA ILE A 17 -1.65 15.91 -29.04
C ILE A 17 -1.58 16.98 -27.93
N PRO A 18 -1.53 16.59 -26.65
CA PRO A 18 -1.42 17.54 -25.55
C PRO A 18 -0.09 18.31 -25.59
N ASP A 19 -0.04 19.47 -24.92
CA ASP A 19 1.21 20.18 -24.66
C ASP A 19 2.24 19.22 -24.06
N LEU A 20 3.33 19.01 -24.81
CA LEU A 20 4.34 18.01 -24.49
C LEU A 20 5.13 18.34 -23.21
N ILE A 21 5.20 19.61 -22.80
CA ILE A 21 5.94 20.07 -21.60
C ILE A 21 4.98 20.56 -20.51
N GLY A 22 3.69 20.68 -20.80
CA GLY A 22 2.66 21.23 -19.92
C GLY A 22 2.64 20.63 -18.50
N MET A 23 2.90 19.33 -18.34
CA MET A 23 2.96 18.66 -17.03
C MET A 23 3.96 19.31 -16.07
N GLN A 24 5.18 19.59 -16.52
CA GLN A 24 6.25 20.15 -15.68
C GLN A 24 5.91 21.60 -15.30
N ARG A 25 5.45 22.38 -16.27
CA ARG A 25 5.03 23.78 -16.08
C ARG A 25 3.87 23.91 -15.11
N GLU A 26 2.85 23.07 -15.27
CA GLU A 26 1.67 23.07 -14.40
C GLU A 26 2.00 22.59 -12.98
N SER A 27 2.84 21.56 -12.84
CA SER A 27 3.31 21.12 -11.53
C SER A 27 4.08 22.22 -10.79
N TYR A 28 4.98 22.91 -11.48
CA TYR A 28 5.77 23.98 -10.87
C TYR A 28 4.93 25.24 -10.57
N ARG A 29 3.96 25.56 -11.43
CA ARG A 29 3.00 26.66 -11.20
C ARG A 29 2.16 26.41 -9.94
N ARG A 30 1.63 25.19 -9.78
CA ARG A 30 0.89 24.78 -8.59
C ARG A 30 1.75 24.81 -7.32
N PHE A 31 3.04 24.47 -7.45
CA PHE A 31 3.97 24.56 -6.33
C PHE A 31 4.17 26.00 -5.81
N LEU A 32 4.36 26.97 -6.71
CA LEU A 32 4.62 28.37 -6.31
C LEU A 32 3.37 29.17 -6.00
N GLN A 33 2.27 28.94 -6.72
CA GLN A 33 1.07 29.79 -6.74
C GLN A 33 1.42 31.30 -6.93
N LEU A 34 2.37 31.58 -7.83
CA LEU A 34 3.03 32.88 -8.01
C LEU A 34 2.03 34.05 -8.18
N ASN A 35 0.98 33.82 -8.99
CA ASN A 35 0.01 34.84 -9.38
C ASN A 35 -1.30 34.79 -8.57
N VAL A 36 -1.32 34.06 -7.44
CA VAL A 36 -2.50 33.89 -6.59
C VAL A 36 -2.35 34.77 -5.34
N VAL A 37 -3.36 35.61 -5.10
CA VAL A 37 -3.45 36.45 -3.90
C VAL A 37 -3.49 35.56 -2.65
N ALA A 38 -2.86 35.99 -1.56
CA ALA A 38 -2.66 35.18 -0.36
C ALA A 38 -3.94 34.48 0.15
N ASP A 39 -5.07 35.17 0.15
CA ASP A 39 -6.35 34.66 0.67
C ASP A 39 -7.02 33.62 -0.25
N HIS A 40 -6.67 33.60 -1.54
CA HIS A 40 -7.20 32.65 -2.52
C HIS A 40 -6.26 31.47 -2.79
N ARG A 41 -5.13 31.37 -2.06
CA ARG A 41 -4.20 30.26 -2.23
C ARG A 41 -4.77 28.97 -1.66
N GLU A 42 -4.70 27.92 -2.47
CA GLU A 42 -5.07 26.59 -2.04
C GLU A 42 -3.99 26.00 -1.12
N GLU A 43 -4.34 25.01 -0.29
CA GLU A 43 -3.40 24.29 0.57
C GLU A 43 -2.56 23.28 -0.24
N THR A 44 -1.81 23.77 -1.22
CA THR A 44 -0.92 22.98 -2.09
C THR A 44 0.43 23.68 -2.25
N GLY A 45 1.48 22.93 -2.58
CA GLY A 45 2.81 23.49 -2.82
C GLY A 45 3.43 24.18 -1.59
N LEU A 46 3.99 25.37 -1.77
CA LEU A 46 4.62 26.14 -0.69
C LEU A 46 3.65 26.43 0.47
N GLN A 47 2.39 26.73 0.18
CA GLN A 47 1.38 27.03 1.19
C GLN A 47 1.16 25.83 2.12
N ALA A 48 1.01 24.63 1.55
CA ALA A 48 0.88 23.39 2.31
C ALA A 48 2.13 23.11 3.17
N VAL A 49 3.32 23.40 2.63
CA VAL A 49 4.58 23.17 3.34
C VAL A 49 4.72 24.09 4.54
N PHE A 50 4.42 25.39 4.40
CA PHE A 50 4.45 26.30 5.54
C PHE A 50 3.42 25.91 6.60
N ARG A 51 2.15 25.69 6.21
CA ARG A 51 1.08 25.28 7.15
C ARG A 51 1.32 23.94 7.85
N SER A 52 2.16 23.09 7.28
CA SER A 52 2.46 21.79 7.89
C SER A 52 3.51 21.83 9.00
N VAL A 53 4.35 22.87 9.02
CA VAL A 53 5.42 23.03 10.03
C VAL A 53 5.05 24.11 11.04
N PHE A 54 4.36 25.16 10.60
CA PHE A 54 3.81 26.18 11.49
C PHE A 54 2.42 25.75 11.98
N PRO A 55 2.03 26.08 13.23
CA PRO A 55 2.75 26.92 14.19
C PRO A 55 3.87 26.18 14.93
N ILE A 56 4.99 26.87 15.16
CA ILE A 56 6.14 26.34 15.89
C ILE A 56 6.05 26.83 17.33
N LYS A 57 5.75 25.92 18.25
CA LYS A 57 5.71 26.20 19.70
C LYS A 57 7.04 25.89 20.38
N ASP A 58 7.35 26.69 21.40
CA ASP A 58 8.43 26.42 22.35
C ASP A 58 8.14 25.17 23.21
N PHE A 59 9.17 24.55 23.82
CA PHE A 59 9.02 23.41 24.72
C PHE A 59 8.14 23.71 25.94
N THR A 60 8.14 24.96 26.42
CA THR A 60 7.32 25.37 27.56
C THR A 60 5.89 25.78 27.18
N GLY A 61 5.64 26.00 25.88
CA GLY A 61 4.36 26.51 25.38
C GLY A 61 4.15 28.02 25.55
N ASN A 62 5.13 28.76 26.08
CA ASN A 62 5.02 30.21 26.33
C ASN A 62 5.11 31.07 25.07
N ALA A 63 5.61 30.52 23.96
CA ALA A 63 5.74 31.23 22.69
C ALA A 63 5.31 30.34 21.53
N SER A 64 4.70 30.96 20.52
CA SER A 64 4.34 30.31 19.26
C SER A 64 4.68 31.23 18.08
N LEU A 65 5.49 30.73 17.15
CA LEU A 65 5.73 31.39 15.88
C LEU A 65 4.73 30.86 14.85
N GLU A 66 3.91 31.74 14.31
CA GLU A 66 2.84 31.45 13.36
C GLU A 66 3.18 31.98 11.96
N PHE A 67 2.73 31.25 10.94
CA PHE A 67 2.87 31.64 9.56
C PHE A 67 1.60 32.36 9.09
N VAL A 68 1.75 33.57 8.52
CA VAL A 68 0.63 34.38 8.00
C VAL A 68 0.53 34.24 6.48
N SER A 69 1.58 34.63 5.75
CA SER A 69 1.59 34.57 4.28
C SER A 69 3.01 34.57 3.71
N TYR A 70 3.15 34.35 2.40
CA TYR A 70 4.41 34.54 1.68
C TYR A 70 4.22 35.41 0.44
N LYS A 71 5.26 36.15 0.06
CA LYS A 71 5.31 36.98 -1.14
C LYS A 71 6.59 36.72 -1.91
N PHE A 72 6.53 36.90 -3.21
CA PHE A 72 7.69 36.90 -4.07
C PHE A 72 8.10 38.34 -4.33
N GLY A 73 9.39 38.61 -4.20
CA GLY A 73 9.95 39.90 -4.61
C GLY A 73 10.23 39.93 -6.11
N GLU A 74 10.87 41.01 -6.55
CA GLU A 74 11.19 41.20 -7.96
C GLU A 74 12.32 40.30 -8.44
N ILE A 75 12.21 39.86 -9.69
CA ILE A 75 13.24 39.08 -10.38
C ILE A 75 14.37 40.04 -10.76
N LYS A 76 15.56 39.82 -10.20
CA LYS A 76 16.70 40.74 -10.37
C LYS A 76 17.32 40.70 -11.77
N HIS A 77 17.36 39.52 -12.37
CA HIS A 77 18.09 39.27 -13.62
C HIS A 77 17.25 38.41 -14.56
N GLY A 78 17.29 38.74 -15.85
CA GLY A 78 16.63 37.93 -16.88
C GLY A 78 17.40 36.66 -17.22
N VAL A 79 16.74 35.71 -17.90
CA VAL A 79 17.34 34.44 -18.32
C VAL A 79 18.65 34.62 -19.11
N PRO A 80 18.75 35.50 -20.14
CA PRO A 80 20.00 35.67 -20.89
C PRO A 80 21.14 36.25 -20.05
N GLU A 81 20.83 37.14 -19.11
CA GLU A 81 21.80 37.76 -18.20
C GLU A 81 22.36 36.72 -17.22
N CYS A 82 21.50 35.84 -16.68
CA CYS A 82 21.92 34.74 -15.81
C CYS A 82 22.87 33.79 -16.52
N ILE A 83 22.60 33.44 -17.78
CA ILE A 83 23.46 32.57 -18.59
C ILE A 83 24.83 33.24 -18.81
N HIS A 84 24.85 34.49 -19.27
CA HIS A 84 26.10 35.20 -19.57
C HIS A 84 26.98 35.44 -18.33
N ARG A 85 26.37 35.74 -17.19
CA ARG A 85 27.08 36.03 -15.93
C ARG A 85 27.33 34.80 -15.05
N GLY A 86 26.91 33.61 -15.45
CA GLY A 86 27.07 32.41 -14.62
C GLY A 86 26.20 32.42 -13.36
N MET A 87 25.06 33.14 -13.36
CA MET A 87 24.16 33.27 -12.21
C MET A 87 22.98 32.31 -12.30
N THR A 88 22.30 32.09 -11.17
CA THR A 88 21.06 31.31 -11.11
C THR A 88 19.85 32.21 -11.39
N TYR A 89 18.91 31.75 -12.20
CA TYR A 89 17.64 32.44 -12.42
C TYR A 89 16.68 32.12 -11.28
N GLU A 90 16.47 33.08 -10.38
CA GLU A 90 15.76 32.87 -9.12
C GLU A 90 14.93 34.08 -8.69
N VAL A 91 13.93 33.81 -7.84
CA VAL A 91 13.06 34.84 -7.23
C VAL A 91 13.27 34.88 -5.72
N PRO A 92 13.40 36.06 -5.10
CA PRO A 92 13.46 36.19 -3.66
C PRO A 92 12.09 35.90 -3.04
N VAL A 93 12.07 35.11 -1.97
CA VAL A 93 10.85 34.81 -1.19
C VAL A 93 10.90 35.60 0.10
N ARG A 94 9.78 36.19 0.48
CA ARG A 94 9.56 36.80 1.79
C ARG A 94 8.39 36.12 2.48
N ILE A 95 8.50 35.92 3.79
CA ILE A 95 7.41 35.36 4.59
C ILE A 95 7.00 36.37 5.65
N THR A 96 5.70 36.49 5.88
CA THR A 96 5.13 37.21 7.02
C THR A 96 4.85 36.19 8.11
N VAL A 97 5.50 36.38 9.25
CA VAL A 97 5.34 35.52 10.42
C VAL A 97 4.96 36.37 11.63
N ARG A 98 4.29 35.72 12.57
CA ARG A 98 3.78 36.35 13.79
C ARG A 98 4.27 35.57 15.00
N LEU A 99 5.04 36.20 15.87
CA LEU A 99 5.43 35.65 17.17
C LEU A 99 4.37 36.03 18.19
N VAL A 100 3.69 35.02 18.73
CA VAL A 100 2.68 35.16 19.79
C VAL A 100 3.29 34.70 21.10
N VAL A 101 3.29 35.57 22.09
CA VAL A 101 3.77 35.28 23.45
C VAL A 101 2.57 35.09 24.37
N TYR A 102 2.54 33.97 25.09
CA TYR A 102 1.49 33.61 26.01
C TYR A 102 1.92 33.88 27.45
N ASP A 103 0.99 34.34 28.26
CA ASP A 103 1.09 34.33 29.71
C ASP A 103 0.36 33.09 30.23
N THR A 104 1.11 32.14 30.81
CA THR A 104 0.58 30.88 31.32
C THR A 104 0.36 30.96 32.81
N ASP A 105 -0.90 31.24 33.20
CA ASP A 105 -1.31 31.23 34.60
C ASP A 105 -1.53 29.79 35.07
N LYS A 106 -0.57 29.24 35.83
CA LYS A 106 -0.48 27.81 36.19
C LYS A 106 -1.67 27.29 37.01
N GLU A 107 -2.47 28.17 37.61
CA GLU A 107 -3.62 27.79 38.46
C GLU A 107 -4.94 27.54 37.70
N LYS A 108 -5.13 28.13 36.51
CA LYS A 108 -6.40 28.04 35.75
C LYS A 108 -6.31 27.31 34.41
N GLY A 109 -5.10 26.97 33.95
CA GLY A 109 -4.89 26.29 32.66
C GLY A 109 -5.34 27.11 31.43
N LEU A 110 -5.59 28.41 31.60
CA LEU A 110 -5.96 29.36 30.55
C LEU A 110 -4.71 30.13 30.13
N SER A 111 -4.31 29.99 28.86
CA SER A 111 -3.22 30.76 28.26
C SER A 111 -3.77 32.03 27.61
N ASN A 112 -3.43 33.20 28.13
CA ASN A 112 -3.81 34.48 27.52
C ASN A 112 -2.67 35.00 26.64
N ILE A 113 -3.01 35.63 25.51
CA ILE A 113 -2.01 36.26 24.64
C ILE A 113 -1.54 37.55 25.31
N ARG A 114 -0.23 37.64 25.58
CA ARG A 114 0.42 38.81 26.19
C ARG A 114 0.92 39.79 25.14
N ASP A 115 1.58 39.29 24.10
CA ASP A 115 2.18 40.11 23.05
C ASP A 115 2.10 39.41 21.68
N ILE A 116 2.00 40.22 20.62
CA ILE A 116 1.95 39.77 19.23
C ILE A 116 2.90 40.64 18.41
N LYS A 117 3.97 40.02 17.88
CA LYS A 117 4.94 40.69 17.02
C LYS A 117 4.88 40.11 15.61
N GLU A 118 4.36 40.87 14.66
CA GLU A 118 4.28 40.47 13.25
C GLU A 118 5.35 41.17 12.41
N GLN A 119 6.05 40.41 11.56
CA GLN A 119 7.13 40.93 10.72
C GLN A 119 7.22 40.20 9.38
N GLU A 120 7.55 40.93 8.33
CA GLU A 120 7.95 40.38 7.04
C GLU A 120 9.46 40.14 7.01
N ILE A 121 9.87 38.91 6.71
CA ILE A 121 11.25 38.44 6.76
C ILE A 121 11.66 37.90 5.38
N TYR A 122 12.88 38.21 4.96
CA TYR A 122 13.48 37.57 3.80
C TYR A 122 13.76 36.08 4.03
N PHE A 123 13.23 35.23 3.16
CA PHE A 123 13.25 33.78 3.28
C PHE A 123 14.05 33.08 2.16
N GLY A 124 15.15 33.70 1.73
CA GLY A 124 16.01 33.15 0.69
C GLY A 124 15.43 33.29 -0.72
N THR A 125 15.93 32.47 -1.64
CA THR A 125 15.58 32.49 -3.06
C THR A 125 15.11 31.12 -3.54
N ILE A 126 14.26 31.12 -4.58
CA ILE A 126 13.83 29.91 -5.29
C ILE A 126 14.24 30.01 -6.76
N PRO A 127 14.96 29.02 -7.31
CA PRO A 127 15.22 28.94 -8.74
C PRO A 127 13.92 28.85 -9.54
N LEU A 128 13.69 29.78 -10.46
CA LEU A 128 12.48 29.84 -11.28
C LEU A 128 12.59 28.94 -12.52
N MET A 129 11.45 28.38 -12.92
CA MET A 129 11.33 27.66 -14.18
C MET A 129 11.14 28.64 -15.33
N THR A 130 11.83 28.42 -16.45
CA THR A 130 11.66 29.17 -17.71
C THR A 130 10.38 28.74 -18.42
N ASP A 131 9.94 29.50 -19.42
CA ASP A 131 8.80 29.12 -20.26
C ASP A 131 9.00 27.78 -20.99
N LYS A 132 10.26 27.39 -21.22
CA LYS A 132 10.66 26.12 -21.85
C LYS A 132 10.64 24.94 -20.88
N GLY A 133 10.32 25.13 -19.60
CA GLY A 133 10.29 24.06 -18.60
C GLY A 133 11.68 23.65 -18.07
N THR A 134 12.67 24.54 -18.15
CA THR A 134 14.05 24.34 -17.69
C THR A 134 14.39 25.30 -16.54
N PHE A 135 15.55 25.10 -15.92
CA PHE A 135 16.07 25.95 -14.84
C PHE A 135 17.48 26.42 -15.20
N ILE A 136 17.81 27.69 -14.93
CA ILE A 136 19.19 28.17 -15.07
C ILE A 136 19.85 28.16 -13.70
N ILE A 137 20.83 27.28 -13.51
CA ILE A 137 21.59 27.12 -12.28
C ILE A 137 23.07 27.41 -12.59
N ASN A 138 23.63 28.44 -11.94
CA ASN A 138 25.01 28.89 -12.17
C ASN A 138 25.33 29.08 -13.67
N GLY A 139 24.43 29.72 -14.41
CA GLY A 139 24.52 29.97 -15.86
C GLY A 139 24.29 28.75 -16.76
N THR A 140 24.12 27.55 -16.21
CA THR A 140 23.87 26.33 -16.98
C THR A 140 22.39 25.96 -16.97
N GLU A 141 21.86 25.53 -18.12
CA GLU A 141 20.49 25.07 -18.22
C GLU A 141 20.36 23.62 -17.75
N ARG A 142 19.40 23.39 -16.86
CA ARG A 142 19.12 22.10 -16.24
C ARG A 142 17.66 21.73 -16.36
N VAL A 143 17.39 20.44 -16.32
CA VAL A 143 16.05 19.87 -16.30
C VAL A 143 15.88 18.97 -15.09
N VAL A 144 14.70 19.05 -14.47
CA VAL A 144 14.32 18.13 -13.40
C VAL A 144 13.48 17.01 -13.97
N VAL A 145 14.06 15.82 -14.03
CA VAL A 145 13.42 14.61 -14.54
C VAL A 145 12.35 14.15 -13.54
N SER A 146 11.17 13.83 -14.05
CA SER A 146 10.07 13.31 -13.22
C SER A 146 10.40 11.92 -12.69
N GLN A 147 10.07 11.65 -11.44
CA GLN A 147 10.42 10.38 -10.79
C GLN A 147 9.23 9.42 -10.77
N LEU A 148 9.43 8.19 -11.23
CA LEU A 148 8.46 7.10 -11.09
C LEU A 148 8.78 6.32 -9.80
N HIS A 149 7.87 6.33 -8.85
CA HIS A 149 8.06 5.65 -7.55
C HIS A 149 6.79 4.91 -7.13
N ARG A 150 6.89 4.07 -6.11
CA ARG A 150 5.74 3.30 -5.62
C ARG A 150 4.72 4.26 -5.00
N SER A 151 3.45 4.07 -5.37
CA SER A 151 2.34 4.78 -4.74
C SER A 151 2.20 4.39 -3.27
N SER A 152 1.58 5.26 -2.48
CA SER A 152 1.25 4.93 -1.09
C SER A 152 0.10 3.92 -1.03
N GLY A 153 0.06 3.13 0.05
CA GLY A 153 -0.94 2.10 0.28
C GLY A 153 -0.34 0.83 0.88
N VAL A 154 -1.13 -0.24 0.87
CA VAL A 154 -0.72 -1.59 1.29
C VAL A 154 -0.51 -2.47 0.06
N PHE A 155 0.54 -3.26 0.07
CA PHE A 155 0.89 -4.19 -1.01
C PHE A 155 1.19 -5.56 -0.42
N PHE A 156 0.59 -6.60 -0.99
CA PHE A 156 0.88 -7.99 -0.67
C PHE A 156 1.72 -8.61 -1.78
N ASN A 157 2.75 -9.36 -1.41
CA ASN A 157 3.65 -10.00 -2.35
C ASN A 157 4.10 -11.38 -1.83
N HIS A 158 4.58 -12.23 -2.73
CA HIS A 158 5.24 -13.47 -2.36
C HIS A 158 6.57 -13.64 -3.11
N ASP A 159 7.49 -14.39 -2.50
CA ASP A 159 8.83 -14.60 -3.05
C ASP A 159 8.91 -15.67 -4.16
N ARG A 160 7.76 -16.22 -4.56
CA ARG A 160 7.64 -17.35 -5.50
C ARG A 160 8.50 -18.56 -5.10
N GLY A 161 8.78 -18.74 -3.81
CA GLY A 161 9.63 -19.81 -3.28
C GLY A 161 11.12 -19.65 -3.58
N LYS A 162 11.57 -18.49 -4.06
CA LYS A 162 12.98 -18.23 -4.43
C LYS A 162 13.90 -18.08 -3.21
N THR A 163 13.39 -17.67 -2.06
CA THR A 163 14.25 -17.25 -0.93
C THR A 163 14.65 -18.39 -0.01
N HIS A 164 13.81 -19.42 0.14
CA HIS A 164 14.05 -20.53 1.06
C HIS A 164 14.29 -21.83 0.31
N SER A 165 15.29 -22.61 0.76
CA SER A 165 15.71 -23.87 0.12
C SER A 165 14.61 -24.94 0.08
N SER A 166 13.64 -24.88 0.98
CA SER A 166 12.48 -25.80 0.98
C SER A 166 11.47 -25.52 -0.14
N GLY A 167 11.64 -24.45 -0.92
CA GLY A 167 10.67 -24.00 -1.93
C GLY A 167 9.35 -23.48 -1.36
N LYS A 168 9.24 -23.31 -0.03
CA LYS A 168 8.02 -22.81 0.62
C LYS A 168 7.87 -21.33 0.31
N VAL A 169 6.70 -20.95 -0.20
CA VAL A 169 6.40 -19.57 -0.59
C VAL A 169 6.26 -18.71 0.67
N ILE A 170 7.04 -17.64 0.74
CA ILE A 170 6.99 -16.64 1.80
C ILE A 170 6.11 -15.49 1.33
N TYR A 171 5.02 -15.26 2.07
CA TYR A 171 4.13 -14.13 1.85
C TYR A 171 4.59 -12.95 2.71
N SER A 172 4.48 -11.76 2.15
CA SER A 172 4.82 -10.50 2.80
C SER A 172 3.79 -9.43 2.48
N SER A 173 3.61 -8.50 3.40
CA SER A 173 2.85 -7.27 3.18
C SER A 173 3.73 -6.06 3.49
N ARG A 174 3.49 -4.96 2.79
CA ARG A 174 4.21 -3.71 2.97
C ARG A 174 3.25 -2.54 2.92
N ILE A 175 3.23 -1.74 3.99
CA ILE A 175 2.49 -0.48 4.06
C ILE A 175 3.47 0.66 3.79
N ILE A 176 3.25 1.37 2.68
CA ILE A 176 4.07 2.49 2.21
C ILE A 176 3.27 3.79 2.40
N PRO A 177 3.69 4.69 3.30
CA PRO A 177 3.13 6.03 3.35
C PRO A 177 3.76 6.95 2.30
N VAL A 178 3.11 8.09 2.02
CA VAL A 178 3.76 9.19 1.29
C VAL A 178 4.86 9.80 2.16
N ARG A 179 4.60 9.90 3.47
CA ARG A 179 5.53 10.38 4.50
C ARG A 179 5.36 9.58 5.79
N GLY A 180 6.46 9.13 6.38
CA GLY A 180 6.46 8.41 7.65
C GLY A 180 7.17 7.07 7.56
N SER A 181 7.09 6.28 8.63
CA SER A 181 7.77 5.00 8.74
C SER A 181 7.08 3.88 7.95
N TRP A 182 7.86 3.00 7.34
CA TRP A 182 7.34 1.86 6.58
C TRP A 182 7.09 0.69 7.51
N ILE A 183 6.00 -0.05 7.27
CA ILE A 183 5.70 -1.31 7.96
C ILE A 183 5.83 -2.44 6.95
N ASP A 184 6.74 -3.37 7.22
CA ASP A 184 6.89 -4.61 6.46
C ASP A 184 6.49 -5.78 7.38
N MET A 185 5.56 -6.62 6.94
CA MET A 185 5.23 -7.88 7.62
C MET A 185 5.60 -9.05 6.73
N GLU A 186 6.09 -10.14 7.31
CA GLU A 186 6.45 -11.36 6.59
C GLU A 186 6.06 -12.59 7.40
N VAL A 187 5.59 -13.63 6.70
CA VAL A 187 5.35 -14.94 7.32
C VAL A 187 6.53 -15.84 7.02
N ASP A 188 7.27 -16.20 8.06
CA ASP A 188 8.45 -17.05 7.97
C ASP A 188 8.07 -18.48 7.56
N PRO A 189 9.00 -19.31 7.05
CA PRO A 189 8.71 -20.71 6.69
C PRO A 189 8.21 -21.57 7.86
N LYS A 190 8.49 -21.16 9.10
CA LYS A 190 7.97 -21.76 10.34
C LYS A 190 6.58 -21.28 10.73
N ASP A 191 5.93 -20.49 9.89
CA ASP A 191 4.58 -19.95 10.07
C ASP A 191 4.47 -18.89 11.17
N ALA A 192 5.59 -18.32 11.58
CA ALA A 192 5.58 -17.18 12.50
C ALA A 192 5.49 -15.86 11.72
N VAL A 193 4.68 -14.93 12.22
CA VAL A 193 4.47 -13.62 11.59
C VAL A 193 5.40 -12.59 12.24
N TYR A 194 6.28 -12.04 11.42
CA TYR A 194 7.23 -11.01 11.83
C TYR A 194 6.87 -9.67 11.22
N ILE A 195 7.31 -8.61 11.90
CA ILE A 195 7.23 -7.23 11.45
C ILE A 195 8.62 -6.57 11.48
N LYS A 196 8.87 -5.67 10.53
CA LYS A 196 10.02 -4.77 10.45
C LYS A 196 9.51 -3.35 10.24
N ILE A 197 10.04 -2.41 10.99
CA ILE A 197 9.77 -0.97 10.83
C ILE A 197 11.02 -0.32 10.21
N ASP A 198 10.87 0.44 9.12
CA ASP A 198 11.97 1.13 8.42
C ASP A 198 13.18 0.25 8.08
N LYS A 199 12.92 -1.02 7.69
CA LYS A 199 13.96 -2.02 7.37
C LYS A 199 14.94 -2.31 8.52
N ARG A 200 14.52 -2.08 9.76
CA ARG A 200 15.27 -2.45 10.97
C ARG A 200 15.08 -3.94 11.30
N ARG A 201 15.64 -4.37 12.44
CA ARG A 201 15.58 -5.77 12.89
C ARG A 201 14.13 -6.25 13.02
N LYS A 202 13.88 -7.49 12.57
CA LYS A 202 12.57 -8.12 12.66
C LYS A 202 12.18 -8.48 14.10
N PHE A 203 10.89 -8.39 14.41
CA PHE A 203 10.32 -8.77 15.69
C PHE A 203 8.91 -9.37 15.50
N SER A 204 8.40 -10.09 16.49
CA SER A 204 7.07 -10.73 16.40
C SER A 204 5.98 -9.68 16.24
N VAL A 205 5.02 -9.90 15.34
CA VAL A 205 3.92 -8.93 15.10
C VAL A 205 3.05 -8.74 16.34
N THR A 206 2.93 -9.77 17.17
CA THR A 206 2.15 -9.77 18.43
C THR A 206 2.67 -8.75 19.44
N LEU A 207 3.97 -8.47 19.43
CA LEU A 207 4.59 -7.45 20.29
C LEU A 207 4.04 -6.06 19.97
N LEU A 208 3.83 -5.76 18.67
CA LEU A 208 3.23 -4.49 18.26
C LEU A 208 1.75 -4.41 18.68
N PHE A 209 1.00 -5.51 18.57
CA PHE A 209 -0.39 -5.56 19.02
C PHE A 209 -0.51 -5.35 20.53
N LYS A 210 0.35 -5.98 21.33
CA LYS A 210 0.43 -5.75 22.78
C LYS A 210 0.80 -4.30 23.11
N ALA A 211 1.74 -3.70 22.37
CA ALA A 211 2.07 -2.28 22.52
C ALA A 211 0.89 -1.34 22.20
N PHE A 212 -0.03 -1.74 21.31
CA PHE A 212 -1.28 -1.01 21.06
C PHE A 212 -2.32 -1.14 22.18
N GLY A 213 -2.11 -2.08 23.11
CA GLY A 213 -2.98 -2.36 24.24
C GLY A 213 -3.87 -3.60 24.06
N TYR A 214 -3.67 -4.41 23.03
CA TYR A 214 -4.42 -5.66 22.87
C TYR A 214 -3.85 -6.76 23.76
N SER A 215 -4.70 -7.42 24.53
CA SER A 215 -4.33 -8.61 25.29
C SER A 215 -4.15 -9.82 24.37
N THR A 216 -3.54 -10.89 24.88
CA THR A 216 -3.44 -12.16 24.16
C THR A 216 -4.82 -12.69 23.75
N GLU A 217 -5.84 -12.47 24.58
CA GLU A 217 -7.23 -12.90 24.34
C GLU A 217 -7.89 -12.08 23.22
N ASP A 218 -7.64 -10.77 23.20
CA ASP A 218 -8.10 -9.88 22.11
C ASP A 218 -7.46 -10.29 20.77
N ILE A 219 -6.16 -10.60 20.79
CA ILE A 219 -5.45 -11.05 19.59
C ILE A 219 -6.04 -12.38 19.11
N LEU A 220 -6.19 -13.37 19.99
CA LEU A 220 -6.72 -14.67 19.61
C LEU A 220 -8.16 -14.58 19.08
N SER A 221 -9.02 -13.82 19.76
CA SER A 221 -10.43 -13.63 19.34
C SER A 221 -10.57 -12.88 18.01
N TYR A 222 -9.61 -12.04 17.66
CA TYR A 222 -9.62 -11.29 16.40
C TYR A 222 -9.18 -12.15 15.20
N PHE A 223 -8.11 -12.93 15.37
CA PHE A 223 -7.52 -13.73 14.29
C PHE A 223 -8.18 -15.10 14.11
N TYR A 224 -8.72 -15.67 15.19
CA TYR A 224 -9.32 -16.99 15.18
C TYR A 224 -10.81 -16.94 15.47
N LYS A 225 -11.54 -17.87 14.86
CA LYS A 225 -12.90 -18.16 15.31
C LYS A 225 -12.81 -18.91 16.63
N ILE A 226 -13.65 -18.53 17.58
CA ILE A 226 -13.70 -19.16 18.89
C ILE A 226 -14.82 -20.20 18.90
N GLN A 227 -14.51 -21.39 19.39
CA GLN A 227 -15.48 -22.46 19.59
C GLN A 227 -15.66 -22.72 21.09
N THR A 228 -16.92 -22.82 21.52
CA THR A 228 -17.27 -23.19 22.88
C THR A 228 -17.34 -24.70 23.02
N LEU A 229 -16.61 -25.25 23.99
CA LEU A 229 -16.64 -26.65 24.39
C LEU A 229 -17.31 -26.78 25.75
N PHE A 230 -18.22 -27.74 25.87
CA PHE A 230 -18.88 -28.13 27.11
C PHE A 230 -18.35 -29.49 27.56
N PHE A 231 -18.33 -29.72 28.86
CA PHE A 231 -17.95 -31.02 29.41
C PHE A 231 -18.83 -31.40 30.59
N GLU A 232 -19.21 -32.67 30.67
CA GLU A 232 -20.08 -33.19 31.73
C GLU A 232 -19.46 -34.46 32.33
N LYS A 233 -19.66 -34.68 33.63
CA LYS A 233 -19.20 -35.91 34.29
C LYS A 233 -20.17 -37.05 33.97
N LYS A 234 -19.66 -38.18 33.46
CA LYS A 234 -20.50 -39.36 33.25
C LYS A 234 -21.03 -39.91 34.59
N PRO A 235 -22.31 -40.32 34.67
CA PRO A 235 -22.81 -41.07 35.82
C PRO A 235 -22.03 -42.38 35.99
N ALA A 236 -21.81 -42.81 37.24
CA ALA A 236 -20.96 -43.95 37.57
C ALA A 236 -21.48 -45.33 37.08
N ASP A 237 -22.73 -45.41 36.59
CA ASP A 237 -23.41 -46.67 36.26
C ASP A 237 -23.26 -47.16 34.81
N GLU A 238 -22.51 -46.44 33.95
CA GLU A 238 -22.41 -46.74 32.51
C GLU A 238 -21.09 -47.39 32.04
N PHE A 239 -20.34 -48.06 32.93
CA PHE A 239 -19.13 -48.77 32.52
C PHE A 239 -19.37 -50.28 32.27
N PRO A 240 -19.14 -50.80 31.05
CA PRO A 240 -18.91 -52.22 30.88
C PRO A 240 -17.56 -52.57 31.54
N ARG A 241 -17.57 -53.56 32.44
CA ARG A 241 -16.34 -54.15 33.01
C ARG A 241 -15.42 -54.54 31.85
N ARG A 242 -14.27 -53.88 31.69
CA ARG A 242 -13.24 -54.31 30.75
C ARG A 242 -12.71 -55.66 31.26
N GLU A 243 -13.09 -56.75 30.63
CA GLU A 243 -12.35 -58.01 30.77
C GLU A 243 -10.92 -57.80 30.25
N PRO A 244 -9.89 -58.30 30.97
CA PRO A 244 -8.52 -58.17 30.53
C PRO A 244 -8.31 -59.01 29.27
N LYS A 245 -8.10 -58.33 28.13
CA LYS A 245 -7.60 -58.99 26.92
C LYS A 245 -6.13 -59.34 27.14
N ILE A 246 -5.88 -60.61 27.42
CA ILE A 246 -4.54 -61.22 27.35
C ILE A 246 -4.09 -61.14 25.88
N SER A 247 -3.07 -60.32 25.60
CA SER A 247 -2.43 -60.31 24.28
C SER A 247 -1.53 -61.52 24.15
N THR A 248 -1.89 -62.47 23.29
CA THR A 248 -1.00 -63.54 22.84
C THR A 248 0.12 -62.94 21.99
N ALA A 249 1.35 -62.93 22.52
CA ALA A 249 2.56 -62.78 21.73
C ALA A 249 2.94 -64.14 21.11
N PRO A 250 3.46 -64.20 19.87
CA PRO A 250 3.94 -65.45 19.29
C PRO A 250 5.43 -65.68 19.59
N GLY A 251 5.73 -66.83 20.21
CA GLY A 251 6.95 -67.62 20.00
C GLY A 251 8.19 -67.29 20.83
N SER A 252 8.51 -68.14 21.81
CA SER A 252 9.78 -68.91 21.89
C SER A 252 9.82 -69.80 23.14
N ASP A 253 10.01 -71.10 22.91
CA ASP A 253 10.57 -72.20 23.73
C ASP A 253 10.63 -72.13 25.28
N SER A 254 10.06 -73.18 25.88
CA SER A 254 10.14 -73.66 27.28
C SER A 254 11.48 -74.37 27.62
N PRO A 255 11.75 -74.83 28.87
CA PRO A 255 11.32 -74.41 30.22
C PRO A 255 12.48 -74.36 31.26
N HIS A 256 12.25 -73.78 32.44
CA HIS A 256 12.82 -74.26 33.70
C HIS A 256 11.95 -73.82 34.91
N PRO A 257 11.65 -74.72 35.86
CA PRO A 257 10.90 -74.38 37.07
C PRO A 257 11.87 -74.14 38.24
N ASP A 258 11.76 -73.01 38.92
CA ASP A 258 11.84 -72.88 40.38
C ASP A 258 12.00 -71.42 40.77
N SER A 259 10.99 -70.90 41.47
CA SER A 259 11.05 -69.94 42.57
C SER A 259 9.73 -69.18 42.62
N THR A 260 8.93 -69.49 43.62
CA THR A 260 7.93 -68.56 44.16
C THR A 260 8.65 -67.51 45.00
N PRO A 261 8.40 -66.22 44.77
CA PRO A 261 8.38 -65.28 45.87
C PRO A 261 7.01 -64.63 45.99
N ASP A 262 6.51 -64.63 47.23
CA ASP A 262 5.36 -63.88 47.70
C ASP A 262 5.40 -62.42 47.23
N PHE A 263 4.31 -61.96 46.61
CA PHE A 263 4.02 -60.54 46.46
C PHE A 263 2.98 -60.14 47.52
N PRO A 264 3.21 -59.10 48.33
CA PRO A 264 2.18 -58.57 49.22
C PRO A 264 1.06 -57.92 48.41
N GLU A 265 -0.19 -58.20 48.80
CA GLU A 265 -1.37 -57.47 48.37
C GLU A 265 -1.23 -55.98 48.74
N ASP A 266 -1.81 -55.12 47.90
CA ASP A 266 -1.93 -53.65 48.03
C ASP A 266 -0.77 -52.78 47.52
N VAL A 267 -0.52 -52.83 46.21
CA VAL A 267 0.00 -51.67 45.47
C VAL A 267 -1.09 -51.16 44.53
N LYS A 268 -1.81 -50.11 44.93
CA LYS A 268 -2.61 -49.30 44.01
C LYS A 268 -1.67 -48.62 43.01
N LEU A 269 -1.58 -49.19 41.81
CA LEU A 269 -0.97 -48.51 40.66
C LEU A 269 -1.65 -47.13 40.49
N PRO A 270 -0.89 -46.03 40.29
CA PRO A 270 -1.50 -44.75 39.97
C PRO A 270 -2.30 -44.90 38.67
N GLU A 271 -3.62 -44.66 38.74
CA GLU A 271 -4.47 -44.60 37.55
C GLU A 271 -3.84 -43.62 36.55
N SER A 272 -3.66 -44.02 35.30
CA SER A 272 -3.16 -43.12 34.27
C SER A 272 -4.12 -41.92 34.12
N SER A 273 -3.57 -40.73 33.93
CA SER A 273 -4.29 -39.47 33.67
C SER A 273 -5.40 -39.66 32.61
N PHE A 274 -5.12 -40.48 31.60
CA PHE A 274 -6.03 -40.90 30.53
C PHE A 274 -7.34 -41.52 31.04
N ALA A 275 -7.27 -42.41 32.04
CA ALA A 275 -8.45 -43.10 32.59
C ALA A 275 -9.40 -42.13 33.34
N ARG A 276 -8.86 -41.01 33.86
CA ARG A 276 -9.65 -39.97 34.52
C ARG A 276 -10.35 -39.04 33.52
N VAL A 277 -9.72 -38.74 32.38
CA VAL A 277 -10.32 -37.90 31.32
C VAL A 277 -11.42 -38.66 30.55
N GLU A 278 -11.34 -39.98 30.40
CA GLU A 278 -12.43 -40.81 29.82
C GLU A 278 -13.76 -40.75 30.60
N ARG A 279 -13.72 -40.33 31.87
CA ARG A 279 -14.91 -40.13 32.72
C ARG A 279 -15.70 -38.85 32.39
N LEU A 280 -15.19 -38.03 31.47
CA LEU A 280 -15.86 -36.81 30.99
C LEU A 280 -16.46 -37.02 29.60
N SER A 281 -17.68 -36.53 29.41
CA SER A 281 -18.34 -36.41 28.10
C SER A 281 -18.18 -34.99 27.58
N PHE A 282 -17.65 -34.85 26.36
CA PHE A 282 -17.41 -33.55 25.74
C PHE A 282 -18.45 -33.26 24.68
N PHE A 283 -18.87 -32.00 24.61
CA PHE A 283 -19.77 -31.50 23.58
C PHE A 283 -19.22 -30.20 22.97
N GLU A 284 -19.40 -30.02 21.67
CA GLU A 284 -19.12 -28.76 20.98
C GLU A 284 -20.41 -28.00 20.71
N GLU A 285 -20.34 -26.67 20.67
CA GLU A 285 -21.40 -25.84 20.12
C GLU A 285 -21.60 -26.13 18.61
N PHE A 286 -22.85 -26.37 18.20
CA PHE A 286 -23.21 -26.60 16.80
C PHE A 286 -23.18 -25.28 16.02
N SER A 287 -22.41 -25.23 14.93
CA SER A 287 -22.35 -24.12 13.98
C SER A 287 -22.11 -24.63 12.56
N GLU A 288 -22.95 -24.21 11.62
CA GLU A 288 -22.87 -24.63 10.21
C GLU A 288 -21.47 -24.46 9.60
N GLU A 289 -20.73 -23.45 10.05
CA GLU A 289 -19.37 -23.16 9.59
C GLU A 289 -18.31 -24.10 10.19
N PHE A 290 -18.40 -24.48 11.46
CA PHE A 290 -17.37 -25.28 12.14
C PHE A 290 -17.43 -26.76 11.76
N GLN A 291 -18.62 -27.27 11.47
CA GLN A 291 -18.77 -28.69 11.17
C GLN A 291 -18.65 -29.02 9.69
N LYS A 292 -18.85 -28.07 8.76
CA LYS A 292 -18.79 -28.35 7.33
C LYS A 292 -17.41 -28.90 6.92
N GLY A 293 -17.39 -30.10 6.33
CA GLY A 293 -16.16 -30.71 5.80
C GLY A 293 -15.28 -31.42 6.84
N ARG A 294 -15.59 -31.33 8.13
CA ARG A 294 -14.88 -32.06 9.20
C ARG A 294 -15.36 -33.51 9.30
N ARG A 295 -14.56 -34.39 9.90
CA ARG A 295 -14.95 -35.77 10.24
C ARG A 295 -15.54 -35.83 11.65
N ALA A 296 -16.62 -36.57 11.83
CA ALA A 296 -17.21 -36.78 13.15
C ALA A 296 -16.38 -37.77 13.98
N SER A 297 -16.02 -37.44 15.23
CA SER A 297 -15.34 -38.37 16.15
C SER A 297 -16.28 -39.37 16.81
N ARG A 298 -17.57 -39.03 16.91
CA ARG A 298 -18.63 -39.89 17.44
C ARG A 298 -19.82 -39.98 16.48
N ASP A 299 -20.69 -40.95 16.74
CA ASP A 299 -21.98 -41.03 16.06
C ASP A 299 -22.88 -39.87 16.51
N ILE A 300 -23.49 -39.20 15.55
CA ILE A 300 -24.34 -38.03 15.78
C ILE A 300 -25.76 -38.39 15.41
N ALA A 301 -26.61 -38.49 16.44
CA ALA A 301 -28.03 -38.73 16.30
C ALA A 301 -28.79 -37.40 16.15
N ASP A 302 -29.83 -37.42 15.32
CA ASP A 302 -30.78 -36.31 15.19
C ASP A 302 -31.55 -36.14 16.52
N PRO A 303 -31.64 -34.92 17.10
CA PRO A 303 -32.38 -34.68 18.34
C PRO A 303 -33.88 -35.01 18.26
N GLN A 304 -34.47 -34.97 17.06
CA GLN A 304 -35.90 -35.21 16.88
C GLN A 304 -36.23 -36.65 16.48
N SER A 305 -35.43 -37.26 15.59
CA SER A 305 -35.70 -38.63 15.10
C SER A 305 -34.94 -39.70 15.88
N GLY A 306 -33.88 -39.35 16.61
CA GLY A 306 -32.98 -40.32 17.26
C GLY A 306 -32.15 -41.15 16.28
N GLU A 307 -32.29 -40.94 14.97
CA GLU A 307 -31.51 -41.66 13.95
C GLU A 307 -30.12 -41.05 13.76
N ILE A 308 -29.12 -41.91 13.56
CA ILE A 308 -27.74 -41.50 13.35
C ILE A 308 -27.62 -40.81 11.98
N THR A 309 -27.51 -39.48 11.99
CA THR A 309 -27.39 -38.65 10.79
C THR A 309 -25.96 -38.67 10.24
N VAL A 310 -24.95 -38.72 11.11
CA VAL A 310 -23.53 -38.82 10.74
C VAL A 310 -22.87 -39.90 11.60
N LYS A 311 -22.34 -40.95 10.96
CA LYS A 311 -21.58 -42.00 11.64
C LYS A 311 -20.17 -41.54 12.00
N LYS A 312 -19.57 -42.16 13.02
CA LYS A 312 -18.16 -41.98 13.39
C LYS A 312 -17.24 -42.11 12.18
N SER A 313 -16.26 -41.21 12.10
CA SER A 313 -15.26 -41.05 11.03
C SER A 313 -15.82 -40.62 9.66
N ARG A 314 -17.13 -40.36 9.51
CA ARG A 314 -17.71 -39.80 8.28
C ARG A 314 -17.63 -38.28 8.28
N ILE A 315 -17.57 -37.70 7.08
CA ILE A 315 -17.55 -36.26 6.86
C ILE A 315 -18.96 -35.68 7.03
N PHE A 316 -19.05 -34.52 7.68
CA PHE A 316 -20.26 -33.71 7.70
C PHE A 316 -20.56 -33.15 6.31
N THR A 317 -21.47 -33.80 5.59
CA THR A 317 -21.96 -33.32 4.29
C THR A 317 -22.89 -32.12 4.48
N GLN A 318 -23.00 -31.27 3.45
CA GLN A 318 -23.88 -30.09 3.48
C GLN A 318 -25.36 -30.47 3.72
N ARG A 319 -25.78 -31.66 3.26
CA ARG A 319 -27.12 -32.21 3.53
C ARG A 319 -27.28 -32.57 5.01
N ALA A 320 -26.32 -33.27 5.60
CA ALA A 320 -26.36 -33.65 7.01
C ALA A 320 -26.35 -32.43 7.94
N VAL A 321 -25.51 -31.43 7.65
CA VAL A 321 -25.46 -30.19 8.44
C VAL A 321 -26.78 -29.43 8.39
N ARG A 322 -27.41 -29.31 7.20
CA ARG A 322 -28.74 -28.70 7.06
C ARG A 322 -29.83 -29.46 7.82
N GLN A 323 -29.78 -30.80 7.80
CA GLN A 323 -30.72 -31.64 8.52
C GLN A 323 -30.59 -31.44 10.04
N LEU A 324 -29.37 -31.47 10.58
CA LEU A 324 -29.09 -31.23 12.01
C LEU A 324 -29.50 -29.83 12.46
N LYS A 325 -29.37 -28.83 11.57
CA LYS A 325 -29.86 -27.47 11.82
C LYS A 325 -31.38 -27.41 11.87
N ALA A 326 -32.06 -28.09 10.94
CA ALA A 326 -33.52 -28.13 10.87
C ALA A 326 -34.14 -28.81 12.11
N SER A 327 -33.46 -29.81 12.67
CA SER A 327 -33.88 -30.46 13.91
C SER A 327 -33.52 -29.69 15.19
N GLY A 328 -32.84 -28.54 15.06
CA GLY A 328 -32.56 -27.63 16.18
C GLY A 328 -31.41 -28.09 17.08
N MET A 329 -30.46 -28.88 16.56
CA MET A 329 -29.29 -29.33 17.33
C MET A 329 -28.45 -28.14 17.83
N LYS A 330 -28.19 -28.08 19.14
CA LYS A 330 -27.35 -27.04 19.77
C LYS A 330 -25.96 -27.53 20.17
N ARG A 331 -25.83 -28.81 20.54
CA ARG A 331 -24.59 -29.42 21.04
C ARG A 331 -24.28 -30.70 20.28
N ILE A 332 -23.01 -30.90 19.93
CA ILE A 332 -22.53 -32.08 19.21
C ILE A 332 -21.58 -32.87 20.10
N PRO A 333 -21.79 -34.19 20.31
CA PRO A 333 -20.87 -34.99 21.10
C PRO A 333 -19.53 -35.15 20.38
N VAL A 334 -18.43 -34.95 21.10
CA VAL A 334 -17.06 -35.13 20.58
C VAL A 334 -16.22 -36.03 21.48
N GLY A 335 -15.21 -36.67 20.87
CA GLY A 335 -14.23 -37.48 21.58
C GLY A 335 -13.18 -36.64 22.30
N PRO A 336 -12.57 -37.16 23.39
CA PRO A 336 -11.45 -36.49 24.07
C PRO A 336 -10.25 -36.24 23.13
N GLU A 337 -10.06 -37.09 22.11
CA GLU A 337 -9.03 -36.92 21.09
C GLU A 337 -9.16 -35.65 20.25
N ASP A 338 -10.37 -35.12 20.08
CA ASP A 338 -10.61 -33.86 19.35
C ASP A 338 -10.34 -32.63 20.23
N VAL A 339 -10.42 -32.80 21.54
CA VAL A 339 -10.26 -31.73 22.54
C VAL A 339 -8.78 -31.56 22.90
N ILE A 340 -8.08 -32.69 23.10
CA ILE A 340 -6.65 -32.72 23.38
C ILE A 340 -5.87 -32.25 22.16
N GLY A 341 -4.95 -31.30 22.36
CA GLY A 341 -4.15 -30.70 21.28
C GLY A 341 -4.71 -29.41 20.70
N ARG A 342 -5.94 -29.02 21.04
CA ARG A 342 -6.45 -27.66 20.78
C ARG A 342 -5.77 -26.64 21.67
N THR A 343 -6.07 -25.35 21.48
CA THR A 343 -5.49 -24.26 22.26
C THR A 343 -6.58 -23.45 22.95
N PHE A 344 -6.38 -23.11 24.22
CA PHE A 344 -7.29 -22.24 24.99
C PHE A 344 -7.32 -20.82 24.40
N ALA A 345 -8.53 -20.30 24.16
CA ALA A 345 -8.71 -18.94 23.63
C ALA A 345 -8.63 -17.86 24.72
N PHE A 346 -9.05 -18.18 25.95
CA PHE A 346 -9.08 -17.26 27.09
C PHE A 346 -8.37 -17.86 28.30
N THR A 347 -7.86 -17.00 29.18
CA THR A 347 -7.28 -17.40 30.46
C THR A 347 -8.41 -17.82 31.39
N ILE A 348 -8.29 -19.02 31.96
CA ILE A 348 -9.24 -19.55 32.93
C ILE A 348 -8.66 -19.27 34.32
N THR A 349 -9.34 -18.42 35.08
CA THR A 349 -8.99 -18.07 36.45
C THR A 349 -10.06 -18.54 37.42
N ASP A 350 -9.65 -18.95 38.61
CA ASP A 350 -10.56 -19.19 39.72
C ASP A 350 -11.12 -17.85 40.24
N PRO A 351 -12.44 -17.60 40.20
CA PRO A 351 -13.05 -16.33 40.61
C PRO A 351 -12.82 -15.96 42.08
N GLU A 352 -12.62 -16.96 42.95
CA GLU A 352 -12.46 -16.73 44.40
C GLU A 352 -11.01 -16.44 44.79
N THR A 353 -10.05 -17.11 44.14
CA THR A 353 -8.63 -17.05 44.53
C THR A 353 -7.79 -16.19 43.58
N GLY A 354 -8.32 -15.86 42.40
CA GLY A 354 -7.56 -15.20 41.33
C GLY A 354 -6.44 -16.08 40.75
N THR A 355 -6.37 -17.36 41.12
CA THR A 355 -5.32 -18.26 40.62
C THR A 355 -5.59 -18.66 39.17
N VAL A 356 -4.55 -18.63 38.35
CA VAL A 356 -4.64 -18.98 36.93
C VAL A 356 -4.59 -20.50 36.78
N ILE A 357 -5.70 -21.07 36.29
CA ILE A 357 -5.86 -22.52 36.06
C ILE A 357 -5.26 -22.91 34.71
N ALA A 358 -5.58 -22.15 33.65
CA ALA A 358 -5.02 -22.32 32.31
C ALA A 358 -4.83 -20.96 31.65
N ARG A 359 -3.74 -20.78 30.89
CA ARG A 359 -3.47 -19.50 30.21
C ARG A 359 -4.05 -19.47 28.80
N ALA A 360 -4.44 -18.27 28.34
CA ALA A 360 -4.71 -18.06 26.92
C ALA A 360 -3.48 -18.45 26.08
N ASN A 361 -3.71 -19.04 24.91
CA ASN A 361 -2.68 -19.57 24.01
C ASN A 361 -1.94 -20.85 24.50
N GLU A 362 -2.31 -21.43 25.65
CA GLU A 362 -1.79 -22.72 26.11
C GLU A 362 -2.49 -23.88 25.38
N ARG A 363 -1.74 -24.94 25.03
CA ARG A 363 -2.31 -26.15 24.44
C ARG A 363 -3.05 -26.96 25.51
N VAL A 364 -4.19 -27.52 25.12
CA VAL A 364 -5.02 -28.39 25.93
C VAL A 364 -4.32 -29.74 26.07
N THR A 365 -3.67 -29.94 27.21
CA THR A 365 -3.09 -31.23 27.63
C THR A 365 -4.02 -31.94 28.60
N GLU A 366 -3.79 -33.23 28.83
CA GLU A 366 -4.54 -34.02 29.82
C GLU A 366 -4.45 -33.40 31.22
N GLU A 367 -3.28 -32.90 31.61
CA GLU A 367 -3.07 -32.24 32.91
C GLU A 367 -3.84 -30.93 33.02
N SER A 368 -3.79 -30.09 31.99
CA SER A 368 -4.55 -28.83 31.96
C SER A 368 -6.06 -29.10 31.97
N MET A 369 -6.52 -30.17 31.32
CA MET A 369 -7.93 -30.59 31.38
C MET A 369 -8.36 -31.08 32.76
N LEU A 370 -7.52 -31.84 33.46
CA LEU A 370 -7.81 -32.28 34.83
C LEU A 370 -7.93 -31.07 35.78
N ARG A 371 -7.02 -30.08 35.66
CA ARG A 371 -7.09 -28.84 36.45
C ARG A 371 -8.39 -28.07 36.21
N VAL A 372 -8.84 -27.96 34.95
CA VAL A 372 -10.11 -27.32 34.58
C VAL A 372 -11.31 -28.12 35.11
N ALA A 373 -11.29 -29.45 34.98
CA ALA A 373 -12.37 -30.31 35.48
C ALA A 373 -12.52 -30.24 37.01
N GLU A 374 -11.41 -30.29 37.75
CA GLU A 374 -11.41 -30.15 39.21
C GLU A 374 -11.91 -28.79 39.68
N ALA A 375 -11.56 -27.71 38.98
CA ALA A 375 -12.07 -26.38 39.27
C ALA A 375 -13.57 -26.26 39.00
N ALA A 376 -14.07 -26.87 37.92
CA ALA A 376 -15.49 -26.91 37.61
C ALA A 376 -16.29 -27.75 38.63
N GLU A 377 -15.74 -28.89 39.07
CA GLU A 377 -16.35 -29.72 40.12
C GLU A 377 -16.48 -28.98 41.46
N LYS A 378 -15.50 -28.12 41.78
CA LYS A 378 -15.56 -27.23 42.95
C LYS A 378 -16.53 -26.06 42.77
N LYS A 379 -17.32 -26.03 41.68
CA LYS A 379 -18.23 -24.95 41.26
C LYS A 379 -17.55 -23.59 41.09
N LYS A 380 -16.23 -23.59 40.87
CA LYS A 380 -15.45 -22.35 40.72
C LYS A 380 -15.55 -21.78 39.31
N ILE A 381 -15.78 -22.62 38.31
CA ILE A 381 -15.95 -22.23 36.90
C ILE A 381 -17.12 -23.00 36.28
N PRO A 382 -17.77 -22.47 35.24
CA PRO A 382 -18.81 -23.20 34.51
C PRO A 382 -18.21 -24.40 33.77
N TYR A 383 -19.06 -25.38 33.45
CA TYR A 383 -18.73 -26.59 32.68
C TYR A 383 -18.54 -26.30 31.16
N GLU A 384 -17.93 -25.16 30.84
CA GLU A 384 -17.63 -24.74 29.49
C GLU A 384 -16.28 -24.01 29.44
N PHE A 385 -15.57 -24.17 28.32
CA PHE A 385 -14.37 -23.40 28.03
C PHE A 385 -14.28 -23.13 26.53
N LYS A 386 -13.53 -22.08 26.18
CA LYS A 386 -13.42 -21.59 24.81
C LYS A 386 -12.06 -21.96 24.22
N VAL A 387 -12.06 -22.56 23.04
CA VAL A 387 -10.85 -22.94 22.30
C VAL A 387 -10.81 -22.23 20.95
N ILE A 388 -9.61 -22.03 20.42
CA ILE A 388 -9.48 -21.54 19.04
C ILE A 388 -9.85 -22.66 18.08
N PHE A 389 -10.58 -22.29 17.02
CA PHE A 389 -10.84 -23.18 15.91
C PHE A 389 -9.73 -23.00 14.86
N THR A 390 -8.99 -24.06 14.60
CA THR A 390 -7.95 -24.10 13.58
C THR A 390 -8.32 -25.17 12.56
N GLU A 391 -8.42 -24.77 11.29
CA GLU A 391 -8.69 -25.71 10.20
C GLU A 391 -7.48 -26.63 10.01
N GLU A 392 -7.68 -27.89 9.62
CA GLU A 392 -6.60 -28.87 9.35
C GLU A 392 -5.70 -28.47 8.16
N MET A 393 -5.86 -27.27 7.59
CA MET A 393 -4.97 -26.73 6.56
C MET A 393 -3.63 -26.27 7.14
N ALA A 394 -2.57 -26.49 6.36
CA ALA A 394 -1.19 -26.17 6.73
C ALA A 394 -0.95 -24.64 6.81
N GLY A 395 -1.21 -24.04 7.97
CA GLY A 395 -0.86 -22.64 8.21
C GLY A 395 -1.72 -21.88 9.21
N ALA A 396 -2.89 -22.41 9.57
CA ALA A 396 -3.87 -21.79 10.44
C ALA A 396 -3.27 -21.28 11.78
N ASP A 397 -2.32 -21.99 12.37
CA ASP A 397 -1.75 -21.67 13.69
C ASP A 397 -0.71 -20.53 13.69
N ALA A 398 -0.68 -19.65 12.68
CA ALA A 398 0.40 -18.67 12.52
C ALA A 398 0.55 -17.72 13.72
N ILE A 399 -0.55 -17.16 14.21
CA ILE A 399 -0.55 -16.25 15.37
C ILE A 399 -0.30 -17.03 16.67
N HIS A 400 -0.85 -18.24 16.82
CA HIS A 400 -0.55 -19.13 17.96
C HIS A 400 0.97 -19.37 18.10
N LYS A 401 1.64 -19.77 17.02
CA LYS A 401 3.09 -19.98 16.96
C LYS A 401 3.88 -18.69 17.24
N THR A 402 3.38 -17.56 16.76
CA THR A 402 4.01 -16.25 16.98
C THR A 402 3.92 -15.83 18.45
N LEU A 403 2.78 -16.05 19.10
CA LEU A 403 2.58 -15.79 20.53
C LEU A 403 3.45 -16.69 21.41
N ILE A 404 3.76 -17.93 21.02
CA ILE A 404 4.70 -18.80 21.75
C ILE A 404 6.13 -18.22 21.75
N LEU A 405 6.53 -17.58 20.65
CA LEU A 405 7.85 -16.95 20.53
C LEU A 405 7.94 -15.63 21.31
N ASP A 406 6.79 -15.02 21.59
CA ASP A 406 6.67 -13.78 22.32
C ASP A 406 6.66 -14.03 23.84
N ARG A 407 7.63 -13.46 24.56
CA ARG A 407 7.82 -13.70 26.00
C ARG A 407 7.21 -12.61 26.89
N LEU A 408 6.67 -11.54 26.30
CA LEU A 408 6.23 -10.35 27.04
C LEU A 408 4.71 -10.25 27.02
N ASP A 409 4.07 -10.10 28.18
CA ASP A 409 2.60 -10.01 28.28
C ASP A 409 2.11 -8.57 28.57
N SER A 410 2.96 -7.72 29.16
CA SER A 410 2.60 -6.33 29.48
C SER A 410 2.75 -5.39 28.28
N LYS A 411 1.82 -4.44 28.17
CA LYS A 411 1.89 -3.33 27.20
C LYS A 411 3.17 -2.51 27.36
N GLU A 412 3.57 -2.22 28.60
CA GLU A 412 4.72 -1.35 28.91
C GLU A 412 6.03 -2.02 28.48
N ASP A 413 6.18 -3.31 28.80
CA ASP A 413 7.35 -4.10 28.39
C ASP A 413 7.44 -4.20 26.87
N ALA A 414 6.30 -4.39 26.19
CA ALA A 414 6.24 -4.43 24.73
C ALA A 414 6.68 -3.09 24.10
N LEU A 415 6.21 -1.96 24.65
CA LEU A 415 6.63 -0.62 24.23
C LEU A 415 8.13 -0.40 24.43
N LEU A 416 8.67 -0.76 25.60
CA LEU A 416 10.08 -0.62 25.92
C LEU A 416 10.96 -1.47 24.98
N GLU A 417 10.55 -2.70 24.70
CA GLU A 417 11.30 -3.59 23.79
C GLU A 417 11.30 -3.07 22.35
N ILE A 418 10.15 -2.58 21.86
CA ILE A 418 10.07 -1.93 20.54
C ILE A 418 10.96 -0.69 20.51
N TYR A 419 10.89 0.17 21.53
CA TYR A 419 11.68 1.39 21.60
C TYR A 419 13.19 1.11 21.64
N ARG A 420 13.66 0.13 22.43
CA ARG A 420 15.07 -0.28 22.47
C ARG A 420 15.58 -0.79 21.12
N ARG A 421 14.74 -1.52 20.37
CA ARG A 421 15.09 -1.99 19.01
C ARG A 421 15.17 -0.85 18.00
N LEU A 422 14.32 0.17 18.15
CA LEU A 422 14.29 1.33 17.27
C LEU A 422 15.34 2.40 17.64
N ARG A 423 15.72 2.51 18.91
CA ARG A 423 16.70 3.50 19.39
C ARG A 423 17.64 2.85 20.39
N PRO A 424 18.60 2.02 19.93
CA PRO A 424 19.56 1.38 20.82
C PRO A 424 20.39 2.45 21.53
N GLY A 425 20.47 2.38 22.86
CA GLY A 425 21.30 3.27 23.69
C GLY A 425 20.59 4.47 24.31
N ASN A 426 19.35 4.78 23.92
CA ASN A 426 18.57 5.83 24.58
C ASN A 426 17.86 5.28 25.82
N PRO A 427 17.76 6.05 26.93
CA PRO A 427 16.93 5.65 28.06
C PRO A 427 15.48 5.51 27.60
N ALA A 428 14.83 4.44 28.04
CA ALA A 428 13.49 4.07 27.63
C ALA A 428 12.57 4.15 28.86
N THR A 429 11.67 5.12 28.87
CA THR A 429 10.52 5.13 29.78
C THR A 429 9.25 4.78 28.99
N PRO A 430 8.21 4.21 29.63
CA PRO A 430 6.97 3.85 28.95
C PRO A 430 6.32 5.04 28.22
N GLU A 431 6.37 6.24 28.79
CA GLU A 431 5.77 7.45 28.20
C GLU A 431 6.52 7.88 26.93
N VAL A 432 7.84 7.89 26.98
CA VAL A 432 8.69 8.24 25.83
C VAL A 432 8.54 7.20 24.72
N ALA A 433 8.41 5.93 25.08
CA ALA A 433 8.19 4.85 24.13
C ALA A 433 6.81 4.94 23.44
N GLN A 434 5.76 5.24 24.20
CA GLN A 434 4.40 5.46 23.68
C GLN A 434 4.37 6.66 22.72
N GLU A 435 4.93 7.80 23.13
CA GLU A 435 4.99 9.01 22.31
C GLU A 435 5.79 8.77 21.02
N ALA A 436 6.90 8.02 21.10
CA ALA A 436 7.68 7.66 19.92
C ALA A 436 6.89 6.78 18.94
N LEU A 437 6.11 5.83 19.44
CA LEU A 437 5.25 4.98 18.60
C LEU A 437 4.11 5.79 17.96
N ASP A 438 3.51 6.71 18.72
CA ASP A 438 2.43 7.57 18.24
C ASP A 438 2.92 8.55 17.16
N GLN A 439 4.10 9.13 17.34
CA GLN A 439 4.77 9.92 16.31
C GLN A 439 5.06 9.10 15.05
N MET A 440 5.31 7.79 15.16
CA MET A 440 5.62 6.96 13.99
C MET A 440 4.43 6.67 13.10
N PHE A 441 3.21 6.50 13.63
CA PHE A 441 2.06 6.00 12.85
C PHE A 441 0.77 6.81 12.99
N PHE A 442 0.55 7.44 14.14
CA PHE A 442 -0.75 7.97 14.54
C PHE A 442 -0.84 9.51 14.50
N LYS A 443 0.30 10.21 14.44
CA LYS A 443 0.33 11.69 14.36
C LYS A 443 0.47 12.19 12.92
N ALA A 444 -0.47 13.04 12.50
CA ALA A 444 -0.52 13.61 11.15
C ALA A 444 0.70 14.46 10.77
N ALA A 445 1.42 15.03 11.75
CA ALA A 445 2.64 15.80 11.50
C ALA A 445 3.77 14.94 10.91
N TYR A 446 3.84 13.66 11.30
CA TYR A 446 4.93 12.74 10.96
C TYR A 446 4.50 11.66 9.97
N TYR A 447 3.22 11.30 9.96
CA TYR A 447 2.67 10.24 9.11
C TYR A 447 1.58 10.74 8.17
N ASP A 448 1.68 10.40 6.88
CA ASP A 448 0.69 10.73 5.86
C ASP A 448 0.62 9.64 4.77
N LEU A 449 -0.53 9.00 4.64
CA LEU A 449 -0.86 8.04 3.57
C LEU A 449 -1.27 8.74 2.26
N SER A 450 -1.63 10.03 2.30
CA SER A 450 -2.44 10.75 1.31
C SER A 450 -3.83 10.14 1.09
N ILE A 451 -4.69 10.89 0.40
CA ILE A 451 -6.03 10.47 -0.02
C ILE A 451 -5.96 9.15 -0.82
N VAL A 452 -5.02 9.09 -1.77
CA VAL A 452 -4.81 7.90 -2.62
C VAL A 452 -4.40 6.69 -1.79
N GLY A 453 -3.45 6.84 -0.87
CA GLY A 453 -2.99 5.73 -0.06
C GLY A 453 -4.08 5.20 0.87
N ARG A 454 -4.90 6.09 1.43
CA ARG A 454 -6.09 5.71 2.21
C ARG A 454 -7.11 5.00 1.34
N MET A 455 -7.43 5.51 0.14
CA MET A 455 -8.35 4.87 -0.81
C MET A 455 -7.87 3.46 -1.19
N LYS A 456 -6.58 3.28 -1.51
CA LYS A 456 -6.01 1.97 -1.89
C LYS A 456 -6.00 1.00 -0.72
N LEU A 457 -5.65 1.46 0.47
CA LEU A 457 -5.68 0.67 1.69
C LEU A 457 -7.11 0.22 2.00
N ASN A 458 -8.10 1.13 1.91
CA ASN A 458 -9.50 0.81 2.11
C ASN A 458 -10.01 -0.23 1.10
N HIS A 459 -9.69 -0.05 -0.19
CA HIS A 459 -10.11 -0.99 -1.23
C HIS A 459 -9.49 -2.37 -1.01
N ARG A 460 -8.20 -2.44 -0.66
CA ARG A 460 -7.49 -3.72 -0.50
C ARG A 460 -7.86 -4.44 0.80
N LEU A 461 -8.07 -3.70 1.88
CA LEU A 461 -8.45 -4.24 3.19
C LEU A 461 -9.97 -4.35 3.38
N SER A 462 -10.78 -3.99 2.38
CA SER A 462 -12.24 -3.93 2.46
C SER A 462 -12.76 -3.07 3.63
N LEU A 463 -12.12 -1.93 3.86
CA LEU A 463 -12.48 -0.97 4.92
C LEU A 463 -13.27 0.21 4.36
N SER A 464 -14.22 0.73 5.15
CA SER A 464 -15.08 1.87 4.80
C SER A 464 -14.65 3.19 5.45
N THR A 465 -13.37 3.33 5.77
CA THR A 465 -12.83 4.53 6.43
C THR A 465 -12.94 5.77 5.53
N PRO A 466 -13.30 6.94 6.06
CA PRO A 466 -13.27 8.17 5.26
C PRO A 466 -11.88 8.49 4.70
N GLU A 467 -11.84 9.01 3.47
CA GLU A 467 -10.59 9.32 2.75
C GLU A 467 -9.76 10.45 3.37
N HIS A 468 -10.37 11.28 4.21
CA HIS A 468 -9.67 12.37 4.92
C HIS A 468 -8.78 11.86 6.06
N VAL A 469 -8.96 10.61 6.53
CA VAL A 469 -8.13 10.02 7.59
C VAL A 469 -6.81 9.55 6.98
N ARG A 470 -5.77 10.38 7.09
CA ARG A 470 -4.47 10.16 6.45
C ARG A 470 -3.42 9.45 7.31
N THR A 471 -3.64 9.32 8.62
CA THR A 471 -2.79 8.54 9.53
C THR A 471 -3.18 7.07 9.50
N LEU A 472 -2.31 6.15 9.93
CA LEU A 472 -2.71 4.75 10.11
C LEU A 472 -3.63 4.62 11.33
N ARG A 473 -4.49 3.62 11.33
CA ARG A 473 -5.24 3.18 12.50
C ARG A 473 -4.72 1.83 12.97
N LYS A 474 -4.95 1.52 14.25
CA LYS A 474 -4.63 0.20 14.80
C LYS A 474 -5.33 -0.90 14.00
N GLU A 475 -6.61 -0.71 13.66
CA GLU A 475 -7.37 -1.69 12.85
C GLU A 475 -6.73 -1.93 11.47
N ASP A 476 -6.16 -0.90 10.83
CA ASP A 476 -5.54 -1.03 9.50
C ASP A 476 -4.36 -2.02 9.55
N ILE A 477 -3.57 -1.97 10.63
CA ILE A 477 -2.40 -2.85 10.84
C ILE A 477 -2.87 -4.28 11.17
N LEU A 478 -3.88 -4.43 12.02
CA LEU A 478 -4.45 -5.75 12.35
C LEU A 478 -5.08 -6.43 11.12
N GLN A 479 -5.87 -5.69 10.33
CA GLN A 479 -6.46 -6.22 9.09
C GLN A 479 -5.41 -6.56 8.04
N THR A 480 -4.32 -5.77 7.94
CA THR A 480 -3.20 -6.10 7.06
C THR A 480 -2.56 -7.44 7.44
N ALA A 481 -2.35 -7.69 8.74
CA ALA A 481 -1.84 -8.98 9.21
C ALA A 481 -2.83 -10.13 8.96
N LYS A 482 -4.13 -9.87 9.12
CA LYS A 482 -5.19 -10.87 8.88
C LYS A 482 -5.22 -11.32 7.43
N ILE A 483 -5.28 -10.38 6.48
CA ILE A 483 -5.27 -10.68 5.04
C ILE A 483 -3.96 -11.35 4.62
N LEU A 484 -2.82 -10.98 5.25
CA LEU A 484 -1.55 -11.65 4.97
C LEU A 484 -1.60 -13.15 5.34
N ILE A 485 -2.23 -13.49 6.46
CA ILE A 485 -2.41 -14.89 6.88
C ILE A 485 -3.41 -15.60 5.96
N GLU A 486 -4.54 -14.96 5.66
CA GLU A 486 -5.55 -15.50 4.74
C GLU A 486 -4.96 -15.80 3.35
N LEU A 487 -4.15 -14.89 2.78
CA LEU A 487 -3.50 -15.10 1.49
C LEU A 487 -2.53 -16.27 1.51
N ARG A 488 -1.83 -16.48 2.63
CA ARG A 488 -0.93 -17.60 2.82
C ARG A 488 -1.71 -18.92 2.88
N ASP A 489 -2.83 -18.95 3.60
CA ASP A 489 -3.64 -20.15 3.77
C ASP A 489 -4.43 -20.49 2.49
N SER A 490 -4.98 -19.49 1.81
CA SER A 490 -5.76 -19.67 0.57
C SER A 490 -4.90 -19.77 -0.70
N GLN A 491 -3.59 -19.50 -0.60
CA GLN A 491 -2.69 -19.28 -1.75
C GLN A 491 -3.29 -18.30 -2.77
N GLY A 492 -3.82 -17.18 -2.27
CA GLY A 492 -4.52 -16.19 -3.09
C GLY A 492 -3.60 -15.40 -4.03
N ILE A 493 -4.20 -14.68 -4.97
CA ILE A 493 -3.48 -13.77 -5.88
C ILE A 493 -2.90 -12.60 -5.08
N VAL A 494 -1.61 -12.31 -5.30
CA VAL A 494 -0.91 -11.16 -4.72
C VAL A 494 -0.91 -9.95 -5.64
N ASP A 495 -0.53 -8.80 -5.11
CA ASP A 495 -0.53 -7.55 -5.86
C ASP A 495 0.72 -7.47 -6.76
N ASP A 496 0.52 -7.06 -8.01
CA ASP A 496 1.64 -6.75 -8.91
C ASP A 496 2.18 -5.35 -8.60
N ILE A 497 3.37 -5.29 -8.02
CA ILE A 497 4.04 -4.05 -7.62
C ILE A 497 4.44 -3.18 -8.82
N ASP A 498 4.63 -3.78 -9.99
CA ASP A 498 5.13 -3.13 -11.19
C ASP A 498 4.01 -2.55 -12.07
N HIS A 499 2.77 -2.98 -11.82
CA HIS A 499 1.57 -2.39 -12.39
C HIS A 499 1.52 -0.86 -12.19
N LEU A 500 1.21 -0.07 -13.22
CA LEU A 500 1.19 1.40 -13.12
C LEU A 500 0.10 1.95 -12.18
N GLY A 501 -0.92 1.16 -11.85
CA GLY A 501 -1.84 1.51 -10.76
C GLY A 501 -1.16 1.55 -9.38
N ASN A 502 0.01 0.92 -9.25
CA ASN A 502 0.82 0.84 -8.04
C ASN A 502 2.06 1.74 -8.08
N ARG A 503 2.30 2.43 -9.19
CA ARG A 503 3.36 3.42 -9.35
C ARG A 503 2.77 4.80 -9.65
N ARG A 504 3.43 5.85 -9.20
CA ARG A 504 3.03 7.23 -9.44
C ARG A 504 4.21 8.06 -9.87
N VAL A 505 3.95 9.12 -10.61
CA VAL A 505 4.92 10.11 -11.08
C VAL A 505 4.96 11.26 -10.08
N ARG A 506 6.15 11.57 -9.59
CA ARG A 506 6.44 12.83 -8.90
C ARG A 506 7.02 13.80 -9.91
N ALA A 507 6.25 14.85 -10.18
CA ALA A 507 6.71 15.98 -10.98
C ALA A 507 7.56 16.94 -10.12
N VAL A 508 8.19 17.92 -10.78
CA VAL A 508 9.14 18.85 -10.15
C VAL A 508 8.58 19.59 -8.93
N GLY A 509 7.30 19.98 -8.95
CA GLY A 509 6.67 20.72 -7.86
C GLY A 509 6.62 19.91 -6.57
N GLU A 510 6.20 18.64 -6.64
CA GLU A 510 6.16 17.76 -5.46
C GLU A 510 7.57 17.39 -4.98
N LEU A 511 8.52 17.20 -5.89
CA LEU A 511 9.91 16.94 -5.51
C LEU A 511 10.47 18.10 -4.69
N LEU A 512 10.26 19.33 -5.15
CA LEU A 512 10.69 20.54 -4.45
C LEU A 512 9.90 20.79 -3.18
N GLU A 513 8.61 20.47 -3.14
CA GLU A 513 7.79 20.54 -1.93
C GLU A 513 8.43 19.73 -0.79
N ASN A 514 8.84 18.50 -1.09
CA ASN A 514 9.50 17.63 -0.11
C ASN A 514 10.86 18.19 0.33
N GLN A 515 11.66 18.73 -0.58
CA GLN A 515 12.94 19.37 -0.24
C GLN A 515 12.75 20.60 0.66
N TYR A 516 11.77 21.44 0.32
CA TYR A 516 11.40 22.61 1.12
C TYR A 516 10.98 22.22 2.53
N ARG A 517 10.15 21.18 2.66
CA ARG A 517 9.70 20.63 3.93
C ARG A 517 10.85 20.13 4.80
N ILE A 518 11.79 19.39 4.22
CA ILE A 518 13.01 18.93 4.93
C ILE A 518 13.81 20.13 5.44
N GLY A 519 13.95 21.18 4.62
CA GLY A 519 14.57 22.44 5.02
C GLY A 519 13.85 23.11 6.20
N LEU A 520 12.51 23.18 6.16
CA LEU A 520 11.71 23.77 7.22
C LEU A 520 11.76 22.99 8.52
N VAL A 521 11.75 21.65 8.50
CA VAL A 521 11.88 20.83 9.72
C VAL A 521 13.24 21.03 10.39
N ARG A 522 14.32 21.19 9.61
CA ARG A 522 15.64 21.56 10.16
C ARG A 522 15.62 22.94 10.83
N MET A 523 14.89 23.87 10.24
CA MET A 523 14.72 25.22 10.77
C MET A 523 13.85 25.23 12.03
N GLU A 524 12.75 24.47 12.04
CA GLU A 524 11.81 24.32 13.17
C GLU A 524 12.55 23.95 14.45
N ARG A 525 13.44 22.94 14.36
CA ARG A 525 14.27 22.53 15.49
C ARG A 525 15.14 23.67 16.02
N ALA A 526 15.79 24.42 15.14
CA ALA A 526 16.63 25.54 15.52
C ALA A 526 15.82 26.72 16.12
N ILE A 527 14.62 26.98 15.59
CA ILE A 527 13.70 28.01 16.13
C ILE A 527 13.24 27.60 17.53
N ARG A 528 12.81 26.34 17.71
CA ARG A 528 12.36 25.83 19.01
C ARG A 528 13.48 25.93 20.05
N GLU A 529 14.68 25.49 19.73
CA GLU A 529 15.85 25.59 20.62
C GLU A 529 16.19 27.05 20.98
N ARG A 530 16.07 28.00 20.04
CA ARG A 530 16.31 29.44 20.31
C ARG A 530 15.25 30.08 21.20
N MET A 531 13.96 29.75 21.00
CA MET A 531 12.86 30.29 21.80
C MET A 531 12.96 29.86 23.28
N SER A 532 13.57 28.71 23.58
CA SER A 532 13.72 28.24 24.96
C SER A 532 14.93 28.84 25.70
N LEU A 533 15.96 29.27 24.96
CA LEU A 533 17.23 29.72 25.54
C LEU A 533 17.25 31.22 25.87
N GLN A 534 16.42 32.03 25.22
CA GLN A 534 16.42 33.49 25.32
C GLN A 534 15.09 34.00 25.89
N GLU A 535 15.13 35.16 26.55
CA GLU A 535 13.92 35.81 27.05
C GLU A 535 13.00 36.20 25.88
N VAL A 536 11.80 35.61 25.85
CA VAL A 536 10.86 35.73 24.73
C VAL A 536 10.46 37.19 24.46
N ASP A 537 10.40 38.02 25.51
CA ASP A 537 9.99 39.43 25.43
C ASP A 537 10.94 40.28 24.59
N ALA A 538 12.22 39.93 24.50
CA ALA A 538 13.22 40.65 23.70
C ALA A 538 13.31 40.14 22.25
N LEU A 539 12.76 38.97 21.95
CA LEU A 539 12.89 38.34 20.64
C LEU A 539 12.02 39.04 19.59
N MET A 540 12.61 39.20 18.40
CA MET A 540 11.89 39.57 17.18
C MET A 540 11.84 38.38 16.21
N PRO A 541 10.80 38.27 15.36
CA PRO A 541 10.67 37.15 14.45
C PRO A 541 11.88 36.93 13.50
N ASN A 542 12.54 38.00 13.05
CA ASN A 542 13.76 37.94 12.23
C ASN A 542 14.98 37.32 12.94
N ASP A 543 15.05 37.37 14.28
CA ASP A 543 16.14 36.76 15.05
C ASP A 543 15.99 35.22 15.12
N LEU A 544 14.75 34.75 15.05
CA LEU A 544 14.39 33.34 15.09
C LEU A 544 14.54 32.66 13.73
N VAL A 545 14.05 33.30 12.66
CA VAL A 545 13.96 32.70 11.34
C VAL A 545 15.27 32.84 10.56
N ASN A 546 15.96 31.71 10.36
CA ASN A 546 17.14 31.64 9.50
C ASN A 546 16.85 30.85 8.21
N PRO A 547 16.89 31.46 7.01
CA PRO A 547 16.58 30.77 5.76
C PRO A 547 17.72 29.91 5.20
N LYS A 548 18.93 29.96 5.79
CA LYS A 548 20.10 29.21 5.29
C LYS A 548 19.87 27.69 5.18
N PRO A 549 19.28 27.00 6.18
CA PRO A 549 19.03 25.55 6.10
C PRO A 549 18.12 25.17 4.93
N VAL A 550 17.09 25.97 4.65
CA VAL A 550 16.16 25.75 3.53
C VAL A 550 16.88 25.99 2.20
N SER A 551 17.57 27.13 2.07
CA SER A 551 18.30 27.48 0.86
C SER A 551 19.40 26.46 0.53
N ALA A 552 20.05 25.88 1.54
CA ALA A 552 21.08 24.86 1.35
C ALA A 552 20.52 23.58 0.72
N VAL A 553 19.36 23.09 1.21
CA VAL A 553 18.72 21.87 0.68
C VAL A 553 18.27 22.06 -0.78
N ILE A 554 17.76 23.24 -1.13
CA ILE A 554 17.35 23.55 -2.51
C ILE A 554 18.56 23.61 -3.43
N LYS A 555 19.64 24.28 -3.00
CA LYS A 555 20.90 24.33 -3.76
C LYS A 555 21.50 22.94 -3.95
N GLU A 556 21.47 22.10 -2.92
CA GLU A 556 21.89 20.71 -2.99
C GLU A 556 21.03 19.92 -4.00
N PHE A 557 19.71 20.06 -3.96
CA PHE A 557 18.82 19.41 -4.91
C PHE A 557 19.13 19.80 -6.37
N PHE A 558 19.26 21.08 -6.67
CA PHE A 558 19.54 21.50 -8.04
C PHE A 558 20.99 21.22 -8.48
N GLY A 559 21.95 21.18 -7.54
CA GLY A 559 23.36 20.95 -7.84
C GLY A 559 23.74 19.48 -7.98
N THR A 560 23.40 18.64 -7.00
CA THR A 560 23.93 17.27 -6.86
C THR A 560 22.89 16.16 -7.04
N SER A 561 21.60 16.48 -7.08
CA SER A 561 20.56 15.45 -7.26
C SER A 561 20.67 14.74 -8.60
N GLN A 562 20.48 13.42 -8.59
CA GLN A 562 20.39 12.59 -9.80
C GLN A 562 19.22 12.99 -10.72
N LEU A 563 18.21 13.67 -10.17
CA LEU A 563 17.03 14.11 -10.90
C LEU A 563 17.24 15.49 -11.56
N SER A 564 18.19 16.30 -11.08
CA SER A 564 18.55 17.58 -11.69
C SER A 564 19.72 17.37 -12.65
N GLN A 565 19.41 17.21 -13.94
CA GLN A 565 20.37 16.86 -14.97
C GLN A 565 20.68 18.07 -15.85
N PHE A 566 21.87 18.08 -16.48
CA PHE A 566 22.15 19.02 -17.54
C PHE A 566 21.18 18.80 -18.69
N MET A 567 20.71 19.88 -19.28
CA MET A 567 19.75 19.81 -20.37
C MET A 567 20.42 19.25 -21.63
N ASP A 568 19.80 18.26 -22.28
CA ASP A 568 20.28 17.73 -23.55
C ASP A 568 19.85 18.70 -24.67
N GLN A 569 20.78 19.55 -25.13
CA GLN A 569 20.53 20.63 -26.10
C GLN A 569 21.03 20.30 -27.52
N THR A 570 21.17 19.02 -27.85
CA THR A 570 21.65 18.59 -29.18
C THR A 570 20.69 19.01 -30.28
N ASN A 571 19.38 18.80 -30.09
CA ASN A 571 18.32 19.21 -31.01
C ASN A 571 16.97 19.35 -30.27
N PRO A 572 15.94 19.97 -30.88
CA PRO A 572 14.64 20.20 -30.23
C PRO A 572 13.92 18.92 -29.76
N LEU A 573 14.13 17.79 -30.44
CA LEU A 573 13.55 16.50 -30.04
C LEU A 573 14.22 15.97 -28.77
N SER A 574 15.56 16.05 -28.70
CA SER A 574 16.33 15.71 -27.51
C SER A 574 15.85 16.50 -26.30
N GLU A 575 15.58 17.79 -26.50
CA GLU A 575 15.07 18.64 -25.43
C GLU A 575 13.69 18.20 -24.93
N THR A 576 12.76 18.01 -25.87
CA THR A 576 11.38 17.64 -25.54
C THR A 576 11.31 16.28 -24.86
N THR A 577 12.07 15.30 -25.36
CA THR A 577 12.13 13.94 -24.80
C THR A 577 12.77 13.93 -23.41
N HIS A 578 13.81 14.73 -23.16
CA HIS A 578 14.43 14.82 -21.85
C HIS A 578 13.46 15.38 -20.79
N LYS A 579 12.67 16.40 -21.13
CA LYS A 579 11.66 16.99 -20.21
C LYS A 579 10.49 16.03 -19.90
N ARG A 580 10.19 15.11 -20.81
CA ARG A 580 9.15 14.06 -20.68
C ARG A 580 9.65 12.73 -20.11
N ARG A 581 10.93 12.65 -19.76
CA ARG A 581 11.56 11.45 -19.22
C ARG A 581 11.03 11.15 -17.82
N LEU A 582 10.80 9.87 -17.55
CA LEU A 582 10.49 9.31 -16.25
C LEU A 582 11.67 8.47 -15.77
N SER A 583 12.10 8.68 -14.53
CA SER A 583 13.19 7.92 -13.91
C SER A 583 12.69 7.14 -12.71
N ALA A 584 12.93 5.83 -12.68
CA ALA A 584 12.72 5.01 -11.49
C ALA A 584 13.86 5.17 -10.45
N LEU A 585 14.92 5.89 -10.81
CA LEU A 585 16.09 6.15 -9.98
C LEU A 585 15.88 7.36 -9.06
N GLY A 586 16.78 7.53 -8.09
CA GLY A 586 16.80 8.68 -7.19
C GLY A 586 16.24 8.39 -5.79
N PRO A 587 16.10 9.42 -4.95
CA PRO A 587 15.72 9.26 -3.55
C PRO A 587 14.31 8.65 -3.42
N GLY A 588 14.18 7.59 -2.63
CA GLY A 588 12.92 6.83 -2.49
C GLY A 588 12.57 5.91 -3.65
N GLY A 589 13.33 5.95 -4.75
CA GLY A 589 13.22 5.05 -5.89
C GLY A 589 14.13 3.82 -5.78
N LEU A 590 14.46 3.24 -6.92
CA LEU A 590 15.35 2.09 -7.04
C LEU A 590 16.79 2.54 -7.28
N THR A 591 17.75 1.69 -6.90
CA THR A 591 19.15 1.81 -7.34
C THR A 591 19.39 0.82 -8.47
N ARG A 592 20.37 1.11 -9.34
CA ARG A 592 20.70 0.28 -10.51
C ARG A 592 20.98 -1.19 -10.14
N GLU A 593 21.69 -1.40 -9.04
CA GLU A 593 22.10 -2.72 -8.52
C GLU A 593 20.94 -3.50 -7.90
N ARG A 594 19.96 -2.80 -7.33
CA ARG A 594 18.78 -3.44 -6.68
C ARG A 594 17.63 -3.69 -7.65
N ALA A 595 17.70 -3.10 -8.85
CA ALA A 595 16.66 -3.27 -9.85
C ALA A 595 16.84 -4.61 -10.58
N GLY A 596 16.02 -5.59 -10.18
CA GLY A 596 15.92 -6.89 -10.84
C GLY A 596 15.28 -6.82 -12.23
N PHE A 597 15.16 -7.98 -12.87
CA PHE A 597 14.58 -8.12 -14.21
C PHE A 597 13.12 -7.64 -14.28
N GLU A 598 12.30 -7.99 -13.29
CA GLU A 598 10.85 -7.72 -13.25
C GLU A 598 10.52 -6.22 -13.41
N VAL A 599 11.31 -5.34 -12.77
CA VAL A 599 11.10 -3.88 -12.83
C VAL A 599 11.55 -3.28 -14.18
N ARG A 600 12.48 -3.93 -14.88
CA ARG A 600 13.02 -3.45 -16.16
C ARG A 600 12.16 -3.88 -17.35
N ASP A 601 11.33 -4.88 -17.17
CA ASP A 601 10.51 -5.47 -18.21
C ASP A 601 9.31 -4.56 -18.58
N VAL A 602 8.74 -4.80 -19.76
CA VAL A 602 7.56 -4.08 -20.24
C VAL A 602 6.31 -4.72 -19.67
N HIS A 603 5.58 -3.96 -18.85
CA HIS A 603 4.33 -4.41 -18.26
C HIS A 603 3.11 -4.02 -19.14
N PRO A 604 2.05 -4.85 -19.28
CA PRO A 604 0.84 -4.52 -20.05
C PRO A 604 0.19 -3.16 -19.72
N SER A 605 0.12 -2.79 -18.44
CA SER A 605 -0.31 -1.46 -17.97
C SER A 605 0.43 -0.26 -18.57
N HIS A 606 1.63 -0.44 -19.16
CA HIS A 606 2.36 0.61 -19.87
C HIS A 606 1.64 1.08 -21.14
N TYR A 607 0.72 0.29 -21.69
CA TYR A 607 0.01 0.60 -22.93
C TYR A 607 -0.62 1.99 -22.89
N GLY A 608 -0.24 2.84 -23.84
CA GLY A 608 -0.75 4.21 -23.94
C GLY A 608 -0.21 5.20 -22.91
N ARG A 609 0.65 4.76 -21.98
CA ARG A 609 1.13 5.54 -20.82
C ARG A 609 2.64 5.75 -20.86
N ILE A 610 3.37 4.66 -20.99
CA ILE A 610 4.83 4.63 -21.07
C ILE A 610 5.21 3.96 -22.39
N CYS A 611 6.14 4.57 -23.13
CA CYS A 611 6.59 4.01 -24.38
C CYS A 611 7.43 2.74 -24.14
N PRO A 612 7.11 1.62 -24.80
CA PRO A 612 7.90 0.39 -24.66
C PRO A 612 9.21 0.42 -25.47
N ILE A 613 9.37 1.38 -26.40
CA ILE A 613 10.50 1.46 -27.33
C ILE A 613 11.58 2.43 -26.82
N GLU A 614 11.17 3.61 -26.33
CA GLU A 614 12.12 4.65 -25.94
C GLU A 614 12.67 4.43 -24.52
N THR A 615 13.82 3.77 -24.45
CA THR A 615 14.64 3.59 -23.24
C THR A 615 16.12 3.64 -23.63
N PRO A 616 17.03 4.16 -22.78
CA PRO A 616 18.45 4.04 -23.04
C PRO A 616 18.89 2.57 -22.99
N GLU A 617 19.87 2.24 -23.82
CA GLU A 617 20.54 0.94 -23.82
C GLU A 617 21.49 0.81 -22.62
N GLY A 618 21.88 -0.43 -22.31
CA GLY A 618 22.86 -0.72 -21.25
C GLY A 618 22.27 -0.70 -19.83
N PRO A 619 23.03 -0.25 -18.80
CA PRO A 619 22.66 -0.47 -17.40
C PRO A 619 21.33 0.17 -16.96
N ASN A 620 20.85 1.19 -17.68
CA ASN A 620 19.64 1.94 -17.34
C ASN A 620 18.39 1.47 -18.10
N ILE A 621 18.48 0.40 -18.90
CA ILE A 621 17.34 -0.14 -19.65
C ILE A 621 16.16 -0.45 -18.72
N GLY A 622 14.98 0.05 -19.06
CA GLY A 622 13.74 -0.08 -18.30
C GLY A 622 13.64 0.78 -17.03
N LEU A 623 14.74 1.39 -16.58
CA LEU A 623 14.77 2.27 -15.40
C LEU A 623 14.55 3.74 -15.76
N ILE A 624 14.86 4.09 -17.00
CA ILE A 624 14.59 5.40 -17.58
C ILE A 624 13.66 5.15 -18.77
N VAL A 625 12.46 5.71 -18.70
CA VAL A 625 11.42 5.50 -19.69
C VAL A 625 10.84 6.85 -20.11
N SER A 626 10.06 6.85 -21.19
CA SER A 626 9.46 8.06 -21.75
C SER A 626 7.94 7.99 -21.71
N LEU A 627 7.28 9.11 -21.42
CA LEU A 627 5.82 9.21 -21.52
C LEU A 627 5.38 9.02 -22.97
N SER A 628 4.32 8.23 -23.18
CA SER A 628 3.70 8.11 -24.50
C SER A 628 3.11 9.44 -24.99
N THR A 629 2.84 9.56 -26.29
CA THR A 629 2.48 10.82 -26.95
C THR A 629 1.23 11.49 -26.34
N TYR A 630 0.19 10.70 -26.04
CA TYR A 630 -1.07 11.21 -25.49
C TYR A 630 -1.19 11.07 -23.97
N ALA A 631 -0.19 10.47 -23.33
CA ALA A 631 -0.20 10.22 -21.89
C ALA A 631 -0.19 11.55 -21.12
N ARG A 632 -0.96 11.61 -20.03
CA ARG A 632 -1.01 12.73 -19.09
C ARG A 632 -0.84 12.19 -17.68
N VAL A 633 -0.44 13.06 -16.76
CA VAL A 633 -0.37 12.74 -15.33
C VAL A 633 -1.48 13.51 -14.63
N ASN A 634 -2.32 12.81 -13.89
CA ASN A 634 -3.40 13.42 -13.12
C ASN A 634 -2.89 14.05 -11.82
N ASP A 635 -3.79 14.68 -11.07
CA ASP A 635 -3.44 15.39 -9.83
C ASP A 635 -2.93 14.47 -8.71
N TYR A 636 -3.26 13.18 -8.78
CA TYR A 636 -2.78 12.15 -7.86
C TYR A 636 -1.39 11.59 -8.25
N GLY A 637 -0.89 11.95 -9.43
CA GLY A 637 0.37 11.47 -9.97
C GLY A 637 0.26 10.15 -10.75
N PHE A 638 -0.93 9.65 -11.07
CA PHE A 638 -1.07 8.48 -11.94
C PHE A 638 -1.03 8.88 -13.41
N ILE A 639 -0.46 8.01 -14.23
CA ILE A 639 -0.43 8.20 -15.69
C ILE A 639 -1.75 7.72 -16.27
N GLU A 640 -2.40 8.59 -17.02
CA GLU A 640 -3.65 8.35 -17.69
C GLU A 640 -3.48 8.41 -19.20
N THR A 641 -4.35 7.68 -19.89
CA THR A 641 -4.37 7.65 -21.34
C THR A 641 -5.81 7.83 -21.85
N PRO A 642 -6.02 8.54 -22.96
CA PRO A 642 -7.36 8.82 -23.47
C PRO A 642 -7.97 7.63 -24.22
N TYR A 643 -9.25 7.35 -23.96
CA TYR A 643 -10.03 6.37 -24.70
C TYR A 643 -11.33 6.99 -25.20
N ARG A 644 -11.78 6.54 -26.37
CA ARG A 644 -13.10 6.86 -26.92
C ARG A 644 -14.15 5.99 -26.25
N VAL A 645 -15.24 6.60 -25.79
CA VAL A 645 -16.34 5.87 -25.13
C VAL A 645 -17.24 5.19 -26.15
N VAL A 646 -17.58 3.93 -25.90
CA VAL A 646 -18.51 3.12 -26.69
C VAL A 646 -19.80 2.94 -25.91
N ALA A 647 -20.91 3.41 -26.48
CA ALA A 647 -22.24 3.31 -25.89
C ALA A 647 -23.14 2.47 -26.79
N ASP A 648 -23.65 1.36 -26.27
CA ASP A 648 -24.61 0.47 -26.95
C ASP A 648 -24.18 0.09 -28.38
N THR A 649 -22.94 -0.34 -28.55
CA THR A 649 -22.23 -0.67 -29.82
C THR A 649 -21.81 0.51 -30.69
N TYR A 650 -22.26 1.73 -30.40
CA TYR A 650 -21.94 2.92 -31.20
C TYR A 650 -20.77 3.71 -30.61
N MET A 651 -19.90 4.20 -31.50
CA MET A 651 -18.80 5.07 -31.11
C MET A 651 -19.32 6.48 -30.79
N THR A 652 -18.98 6.99 -29.61
CA THR A 652 -19.27 8.38 -29.22
C THR A 652 -18.06 9.27 -29.45
N ASP A 653 -18.24 10.57 -29.63
CA ASP A 653 -17.10 11.51 -29.71
C ASP A 653 -16.56 11.91 -28.32
N GLN A 654 -17.11 11.33 -27.26
CA GLN A 654 -16.65 11.57 -25.89
C GLN A 654 -15.36 10.79 -25.64
N VAL A 655 -14.38 11.50 -25.06
CA VAL A 655 -13.08 10.95 -24.69
C VAL A 655 -12.93 10.99 -23.18
N ARG A 656 -12.58 9.85 -22.59
CA ARG A 656 -12.32 9.72 -21.16
C ARG A 656 -10.85 9.33 -20.96
N PHE A 657 -10.16 10.06 -20.09
CA PHE A 657 -8.83 9.67 -19.62
C PHE A 657 -9.00 8.65 -18.50
N LEU A 658 -8.27 7.54 -18.60
CA LEU A 658 -8.32 6.49 -17.58
C LEU A 658 -6.92 6.17 -17.08
N SER A 659 -6.79 6.10 -15.76
CA SER A 659 -5.62 5.56 -15.09
C SER A 659 -5.57 4.04 -15.25
N ALA A 660 -4.39 3.45 -15.03
CA ALA A 660 -4.26 1.98 -15.01
C ALA A 660 -5.10 1.34 -13.90
N PHE A 661 -5.43 2.10 -12.84
CA PHE A 661 -6.29 1.63 -11.76
C PHE A 661 -7.78 1.57 -12.16
N GLU A 662 -8.23 2.45 -13.06
CA GLU A 662 -9.61 2.49 -13.54
C GLU A 662 -9.87 1.60 -14.76
N GLU A 663 -8.83 1.29 -15.57
CA GLU A 663 -8.92 0.43 -16.75
C GLU A 663 -9.48 -0.97 -16.42
N LYS A 664 -9.07 -1.54 -15.27
CA LYS A 664 -9.54 -2.82 -14.70
C LYS A 664 -9.87 -3.89 -15.75
N ASP A 665 -11.13 -4.32 -15.78
CA ASP A 665 -11.73 -5.36 -16.60
C ASP A 665 -12.55 -4.80 -17.76
N LEU A 666 -12.47 -3.49 -18.02
CA LEU A 666 -13.19 -2.87 -19.12
C LEU A 666 -12.63 -3.35 -20.47
N PRO A 667 -13.46 -3.90 -21.37
CA PRO A 667 -13.00 -4.31 -22.70
C PRO A 667 -12.68 -3.10 -23.58
N ILE A 668 -11.43 -3.00 -24.03
CA ILE A 668 -10.91 -1.92 -24.87
C ILE A 668 -10.58 -2.44 -26.27
N ALA A 669 -11.25 -1.92 -27.29
CA ALA A 669 -10.95 -2.21 -28.70
C ALA A 669 -9.72 -1.44 -29.21
N GLN A 670 -8.99 -2.05 -30.14
CA GLN A 670 -7.83 -1.41 -30.79
C GLN A 670 -8.23 -0.25 -31.71
N ALA A 671 -7.34 0.73 -31.89
CA ALA A 671 -7.58 1.91 -32.74
C ALA A 671 -7.85 1.58 -34.23
N ASN A 672 -7.34 0.45 -34.72
CA ASN A 672 -7.46 0.00 -36.12
C ASN A 672 -8.67 -0.91 -36.36
N ALA A 673 -9.53 -1.15 -35.37
CA ALA A 673 -10.71 -1.98 -35.52
C ALA A 673 -11.62 -1.46 -36.66
N PRO A 674 -12.13 -2.33 -37.55
CA PRO A 674 -12.91 -1.91 -38.70
C PRO A 674 -14.28 -1.35 -38.27
N LEU A 675 -14.57 -0.12 -38.70
CA LEU A 675 -15.81 0.58 -38.43
C LEU A 675 -16.67 0.69 -39.70
N GLU A 676 -17.99 0.66 -39.52
CA GLU A 676 -18.99 0.94 -40.54
C GLU A 676 -19.80 2.19 -40.16
N GLU A 677 -20.24 2.96 -41.16
CA GLU A 677 -21.19 4.06 -40.96
C GLU A 677 -22.61 3.47 -40.90
N SER A 678 -23.32 3.73 -39.80
CA SER A 678 -24.72 3.30 -39.66
C SER A 678 -25.66 4.49 -39.87
N GLU A 679 -26.57 4.37 -40.85
CA GLU A 679 -27.65 5.34 -41.10
C GLU A 679 -28.82 5.22 -40.10
N SER A 680 -28.81 4.22 -39.22
CA SER A 680 -29.97 3.83 -38.42
C SER A 680 -30.18 4.69 -37.17
N VAL A 681 -31.03 5.71 -37.29
CA VAL A 681 -31.63 6.43 -36.16
C VAL A 681 -32.60 5.49 -35.43
N LYS A 682 -32.15 4.79 -34.38
CA LYS A 682 -33.03 4.35 -33.30
C LYS A 682 -32.65 5.06 -32.01
N ARG A 683 -33.61 5.81 -31.46
CA ARG A 683 -33.52 6.48 -30.16
C ARG A 683 -33.19 5.42 -29.10
N VAL A 684 -32.00 5.48 -28.54
CA VAL A 684 -31.68 4.71 -27.33
C VAL A 684 -32.19 5.54 -26.15
N SER A 685 -33.14 4.97 -25.40
CA SER A 685 -33.59 5.49 -24.12
C SER A 685 -32.60 5.05 -23.05
N ASN A 686 -31.65 5.92 -22.67
CA ASN A 686 -30.72 5.61 -21.59
C ASN A 686 -31.40 5.85 -20.23
N SER A 687 -31.34 4.85 -19.35
CA SER A 687 -31.70 4.92 -17.92
C SER A 687 -30.54 5.33 -17.02
N PHE A 688 -29.40 5.74 -17.58
CA PHE A 688 -28.28 6.31 -16.83
C PHE A 688 -27.96 7.72 -17.37
N SER A 689 -28.31 8.72 -16.55
CA SER A 689 -28.11 10.17 -16.70
C SER A 689 -29.15 10.93 -17.55
N PRO A 690 -29.99 11.78 -16.93
CA PRO A 690 -30.92 12.66 -17.64
C PRO A 690 -30.26 14.01 -17.90
N LEU A 691 -29.38 14.17 -18.90
CA LEU A 691 -29.00 15.49 -19.46
C LEU A 691 -27.97 15.34 -20.58
N THR A 692 -28.40 15.03 -21.82
CA THR A 692 -27.93 15.71 -23.05
C THR A 692 -28.66 15.16 -24.28
N SER A 693 -29.72 15.84 -24.69
CA SER A 693 -30.24 15.78 -26.06
C SER A 693 -29.36 16.63 -26.98
N ALA A 694 -28.12 16.22 -27.23
CA ALA A 694 -27.27 16.87 -28.23
C ALA A 694 -27.45 16.14 -29.57
N ARG A 695 -27.96 16.84 -30.59
CA ARG A 695 -27.94 16.38 -31.99
C ARG A 695 -26.47 16.28 -32.41
N THR A 696 -25.91 15.07 -32.44
CA THR A 696 -24.58 14.84 -33.03
C THR A 696 -24.70 14.93 -34.55
N SER A 697 -24.03 15.90 -35.16
CA SER A 697 -23.98 16.17 -36.60
C SER A 697 -23.08 15.22 -37.39
N HIS A 698 -22.70 14.07 -36.83
CA HIS A 698 -21.77 13.12 -37.41
C HIS A 698 -22.41 11.73 -37.56
N PRO A 699 -22.09 10.97 -38.63
CA PRO A 699 -22.56 9.60 -38.80
C PRO A 699 -22.12 8.75 -37.60
N ARG A 700 -23.03 7.94 -37.05
CA ARG A 700 -22.71 7.05 -35.93
C ARG A 700 -21.94 5.85 -36.47
N LEU A 701 -20.68 5.72 -36.03
CA LEU A 701 -19.81 4.61 -36.39
C LEU A 701 -20.10 3.41 -35.50
N ARG A 702 -20.16 2.22 -36.08
CA ARG A 702 -20.34 0.93 -35.38
C ARG A 702 -19.21 -0.02 -35.78
N PHE A 703 -18.89 -0.99 -34.94
CA PHE A 703 -18.00 -2.09 -35.34
C PHE A 703 -18.64 -2.96 -36.42
N LYS A 704 -17.91 -3.13 -37.52
CA LYS A 704 -18.34 -3.96 -38.66
C LYS A 704 -18.46 -5.44 -38.27
N ASN A 705 -17.50 -5.93 -37.48
CA ASN A 705 -17.45 -7.33 -37.05
C ASN A 705 -18.27 -7.53 -35.76
N GLU A 706 -18.88 -8.70 -35.61
CA GLU A 706 -19.60 -9.07 -34.38
C GLU A 706 -18.65 -9.31 -33.21
N LEU A 707 -17.54 -10.00 -33.47
CA LEU A 707 -16.43 -10.17 -32.54
C LEU A 707 -15.30 -9.22 -32.90
N VAL A 708 -14.82 -8.47 -31.92
CA VAL A 708 -13.77 -7.47 -32.08
C VAL A 708 -12.61 -7.80 -31.16
N THR A 709 -11.40 -7.75 -31.70
CA THR A 709 -10.17 -7.91 -30.93
C THR A 709 -10.05 -6.79 -29.90
N SER A 710 -10.07 -7.17 -28.63
CA SER A 710 -10.07 -6.25 -27.50
C SER A 710 -9.08 -6.70 -26.44
N ARG A 711 -8.58 -5.75 -25.64
CA ARG A 711 -7.78 -6.02 -24.45
C ARG A 711 -8.68 -6.04 -23.22
N VAL A 712 -8.51 -7.07 -22.38
CA VAL A 712 -9.18 -7.22 -21.09
C VAL A 712 -8.14 -7.69 -20.08
N ILE A 713 -7.88 -6.92 -19.01
CA ILE A 713 -6.88 -7.24 -17.97
C ILE A 713 -5.49 -7.52 -18.58
N GLY A 714 -5.14 -6.82 -19.67
CA GLY A 714 -3.85 -6.96 -20.36
C GLY A 714 -3.76 -8.12 -21.36
N GLU A 715 -4.76 -8.99 -21.44
CA GLU A 715 -4.81 -10.09 -22.40
C GLU A 715 -5.65 -9.71 -23.64
N PHE A 716 -5.24 -10.19 -24.82
CA PHE A 716 -6.00 -10.01 -26.06
C PHE A 716 -7.02 -11.12 -26.22
N MET A 717 -8.29 -10.74 -26.33
CA MET A 717 -9.39 -11.67 -26.53
C MET A 717 -10.40 -11.13 -27.56
N MET A 718 -11.20 -12.02 -28.13
CA MET A 718 -12.28 -11.67 -29.03
C MET A 718 -13.54 -11.42 -28.21
N VAL A 719 -14.01 -10.18 -28.20
CA VAL A 719 -15.16 -9.76 -27.38
C VAL A 719 -16.33 -9.37 -28.31
N PRO A 720 -17.57 -9.76 -28.00
CA PRO A 720 -18.75 -9.27 -28.71
C PRO A 720 -18.81 -7.74 -28.68
N ARG A 721 -19.13 -7.12 -29.82
CA ARG A 721 -19.17 -5.65 -29.96
C ARG A 721 -20.12 -4.95 -28.98
N GLU A 722 -21.12 -5.66 -28.46
CA GLU A 722 -22.08 -5.18 -27.45
C GLU A 722 -21.45 -5.01 -26.05
N GLN A 723 -20.38 -5.75 -25.76
CA GLN A 723 -19.69 -5.70 -24.47
C GLN A 723 -18.54 -4.70 -24.44
N ILE A 724 -18.10 -4.21 -25.60
CA ILE A 724 -17.01 -3.23 -25.71
C ILE A 724 -17.46 -1.89 -25.12
N ARG A 725 -16.64 -1.34 -24.22
CA ARG A 725 -16.92 -0.08 -23.53
C ARG A 725 -16.03 1.06 -24.00
N LEU A 726 -14.85 0.74 -24.52
CA LEU A 726 -13.81 1.72 -24.83
C LEU A 726 -13.07 1.34 -26.12
N MET A 727 -12.47 2.33 -26.78
CA MET A 727 -11.60 2.15 -27.95
C MET A 727 -10.41 3.10 -27.87
N ASP A 728 -9.23 2.65 -28.29
CA ASP A 728 -8.05 3.51 -28.39
C ASP A 728 -8.30 4.68 -29.37
N ILE A 729 -7.74 5.87 -29.09
CA ILE A 729 -7.98 7.06 -29.91
C ILE A 729 -7.11 7.12 -31.17
N SER A 730 -5.93 6.51 -31.13
CA SER A 730 -4.91 6.63 -32.17
C SER A 730 -3.85 5.52 -32.01
N PRO A 731 -3.33 4.92 -33.09
CA PRO A 731 -2.18 4.00 -33.00
C PRO A 731 -0.95 4.65 -32.32
N ASN A 732 -0.73 5.94 -32.56
CA ASN A 732 0.37 6.70 -31.95
C ASN A 732 0.23 6.91 -30.43
N GLN A 733 -0.87 6.46 -29.82
CA GLN A 733 -1.07 6.48 -28.38
C GLN A 733 -0.06 5.58 -27.64
N LEU A 734 0.36 4.48 -28.27
CA LEU A 734 1.27 3.50 -27.66
C LEU A 734 2.69 4.05 -27.46
N VAL A 735 3.19 4.80 -28.45
CA VAL A 735 4.60 5.18 -28.55
C VAL A 735 4.87 6.59 -28.00
N SER A 736 6.13 6.89 -27.73
CA SER A 736 6.58 8.24 -27.35
C SER A 736 6.70 9.15 -28.56
N VAL A 737 7.02 10.42 -28.28
CA VAL A 737 7.23 11.45 -29.30
C VAL A 737 8.34 11.07 -30.28
N SER A 738 9.50 10.57 -29.81
CA SER A 738 10.61 10.19 -30.69
C SER A 738 10.28 8.99 -31.57
N ALA A 739 9.76 7.90 -30.98
CA ALA A 739 9.34 6.74 -31.74
C ALA A 739 8.23 7.08 -32.76
N SER A 740 7.34 8.01 -32.42
CA SER A 740 6.28 8.48 -33.33
C SER A 740 6.77 9.31 -34.51
N LEU A 741 8.04 9.75 -34.54
CA LEU A 741 8.67 10.42 -35.68
C LEU A 741 9.27 9.44 -36.69
N ILE A 742 9.41 8.16 -36.34
CA ILE A 742 9.92 7.13 -37.25
C ILE A 742 8.80 6.76 -38.23
N PRO A 743 8.95 7.04 -39.55
CA PRO A 743 7.98 6.58 -40.53
C PRO A 743 8.10 5.06 -40.70
N PHE A 744 6.96 4.40 -40.97
CA PHE A 744 6.91 2.94 -41.18
C PHE A 744 7.41 2.10 -39.99
N LEU A 745 7.27 2.63 -38.77
CA LEU A 745 7.65 1.96 -37.52
C LEU A 745 7.07 0.54 -37.41
N GLU A 746 5.89 0.30 -37.98
CA GLU A 746 5.23 -1.01 -38.03
C GLU A 746 6.01 -2.09 -38.78
N ASN A 747 6.97 -1.72 -39.63
CA ASN A 747 7.82 -2.63 -40.41
C ASN A 747 9.20 -2.85 -39.79
N ASP A 748 9.54 -2.11 -38.72
CA ASP A 748 10.83 -2.19 -38.06
C ASP A 748 10.76 -3.13 -36.84
N ASP A 749 11.84 -3.88 -36.62
CA ASP A 749 12.02 -4.62 -35.36
C ASP A 749 12.11 -3.67 -34.17
N ALA A 750 11.57 -4.08 -33.02
CA ALA A 750 11.51 -3.25 -31.82
C ALA A 750 12.90 -2.78 -31.34
N ASN A 751 13.94 -3.60 -31.47
CA ASN A 751 15.29 -3.20 -31.07
C ASN A 751 15.86 -2.14 -32.02
N ARG A 752 15.55 -2.23 -33.32
CA ARG A 752 15.98 -1.24 -34.32
C ARG A 752 15.24 0.08 -34.15
N ALA A 753 13.94 0.01 -33.84
CA ALA A 753 13.16 1.18 -33.46
C ALA A 753 13.72 1.86 -32.20
N LEU A 754 14.12 1.08 -31.19
CA LEU A 754 14.76 1.59 -29.97
C LEU A 754 16.07 2.33 -30.31
N MET A 755 16.97 1.69 -31.07
CA MET A 755 18.21 2.31 -31.52
C MET A 755 17.95 3.59 -32.33
N GLY A 756 16.98 3.54 -33.26
CA GLY A 756 16.59 4.68 -34.08
C GLY A 756 16.08 5.86 -33.25
N SER A 757 15.21 5.61 -32.28
CA SER A 757 14.69 6.64 -31.37
C SER A 757 15.81 7.28 -30.53
N ASN A 758 16.80 6.49 -30.11
CA ASN A 758 17.96 6.97 -29.36
C ASN A 758 18.90 7.81 -30.24
N MET A 759 19.20 7.35 -31.45
CA MET A 759 20.07 8.04 -32.41
C MET A 759 19.47 9.37 -32.87
N GLN A 760 18.16 9.47 -33.05
CA GLN A 760 17.49 10.75 -33.40
C GLN A 760 17.77 11.87 -32.41
N ARG A 761 17.94 11.56 -31.11
CA ARG A 761 18.25 12.57 -30.08
C ARG A 761 19.70 13.06 -30.15
N GLN A 762 20.58 12.32 -30.80
CA GLN A 762 21.99 12.65 -30.95
C GLN A 762 22.29 13.39 -32.27
N ALA A 763 21.29 13.48 -33.16
CA ALA A 763 21.44 14.19 -34.43
C ALA A 763 21.72 15.69 -34.21
N VAL A 764 22.77 16.21 -34.83
CA VAL A 764 23.15 17.61 -34.73
C VAL A 764 22.49 18.40 -35.87
N PRO A 765 21.87 19.57 -35.60
CA PRO A 765 21.32 20.43 -36.63
C PRO A 765 22.37 20.85 -37.66
N LEU A 766 22.03 20.73 -38.95
CA LEU A 766 22.89 21.20 -40.05
C LEU A 766 22.71 22.71 -40.26
N MET A 767 23.72 23.36 -40.85
CA MET A 767 23.68 24.78 -41.23
C MET A 767 22.47 25.13 -42.11
N GLN A 768 22.09 24.22 -43.00
CA GLN A 768 20.87 24.29 -43.79
C GLN A 768 19.99 23.11 -43.43
N SER A 769 18.93 23.37 -42.67
CA SER A 769 17.98 22.36 -42.25
C SER A 769 16.95 22.10 -43.35
N GLU A 770 16.81 20.84 -43.76
CA GLU A 770 15.80 20.42 -44.72
C GLU A 770 14.66 19.68 -44.00
N ALA A 771 13.42 19.96 -44.42
CA ALA A 771 12.28 19.24 -43.86
C ALA A 771 12.20 17.82 -44.47
N PRO A 772 11.98 16.78 -43.64
CA PRO A 772 11.98 15.41 -44.12
C PRO A 772 10.92 15.19 -45.19
N LEU A 773 11.32 14.55 -46.30
CA LEU A 773 10.43 14.22 -47.42
C LEU A 773 9.35 13.23 -46.99
N VAL A 774 9.74 12.25 -46.18
CA VAL A 774 8.85 11.24 -45.58
C VAL A 774 8.86 11.47 -44.07
N GLY A 775 7.67 11.60 -43.48
CA GLY A 775 7.55 11.77 -42.03
C GLY A 775 6.11 11.60 -41.57
N THR A 776 5.85 11.80 -40.28
CA THR A 776 4.63 11.29 -39.63
C THR A 776 3.58 12.36 -39.34
N GLY A 777 3.94 13.64 -39.45
CA GLY A 777 3.05 14.78 -39.16
C GLY A 777 3.13 15.27 -37.71
N ILE A 778 3.98 14.66 -36.88
CA ILE A 778 4.22 15.05 -35.48
C ILE A 778 5.36 16.08 -35.37
N GLU A 779 6.20 16.21 -36.41
CA GLU A 779 7.36 17.12 -36.46
C GLU A 779 6.99 18.56 -36.08
N GLY A 780 5.85 19.05 -36.61
CA GLY A 780 5.37 20.40 -36.32
C GLY A 780 4.95 20.60 -34.86
N VAL A 781 4.49 19.55 -34.19
CA VAL A 781 4.15 19.59 -32.75
C VAL A 781 5.43 19.63 -31.93
N VAL A 782 6.42 18.78 -32.25
CA VAL A 782 7.71 18.75 -31.54
C VAL A 782 8.45 20.08 -31.67
N ALA A 783 8.51 20.63 -32.89
CA ALA A 783 9.19 21.91 -33.13
C ALA A 783 8.49 23.10 -32.48
N LYS A 784 7.17 23.03 -32.27
CA LYS A 784 6.41 24.08 -31.59
C LYS A 784 6.56 23.98 -30.07
N ASP A 785 6.47 22.77 -29.54
CA ASP A 785 6.40 22.55 -28.09
C ASP A 785 7.79 22.51 -27.44
N SER A 786 8.88 22.37 -28.19
CA SER A 786 10.25 22.44 -27.65
C SER A 786 10.59 23.78 -26.97
N GLY A 787 9.85 24.84 -27.31
CA GLY A 787 10.21 26.25 -27.06
C GLY A 787 10.99 26.81 -28.24
#